data_AF-A0AAP0GYA2-F1
#
_entry.id   AF-A0AAP0GYA2-F1
#
_cell.length_a   1.000
_cell.length_b   1.000
_cell.length_c   1.000
_cell.angle_alpha   90.00
_cell.angle_beta   90.00
_cell.angle_gamma   90.00
#
_symmetry.space_group_name_H-M   'P 1'
#
loop_
_entity.id
_entity.type
_entity.pdbx_description
1 polymer ?
#
loop_
_entity_poly.entity_id
_entity_poly.type
_entity_poly.pdbx_seq_one_letter_code
_entity_poly.pdbx_strand_id
1 'polypeptide(L)'
;MKRNSITVSQDLNHDSEYGKILLSNVTITRKRNLFLGRTWRTLDVKMVVGMLAIHLLALFAPFTFTWRAFVMGFLSYVLRGIFGVTLSYHRNLAHHSLKLPKWLEYTFAYLGVLALQRDPIYWVSMHRYHHQYVDTEKDPHSPIFGFWFSHIGWLYDSGYILEKYQERKNVEDLKSQVFYRFIQRSYMFHLFAYGALVYAFGGFTYLVWVVGVSTTWGYHVTFLVNSACHIWGNQAWNTGDLSKNNWWVALVTFGEGWHNNHHAFEYSARHGLEWWQLDFCWYTIRFLEVIGLATNVKLPTQGHKLKKTFTSFNKFKTAAERLGVAFNEREAKDFNKFIEECGLKDVKLGGFKYTRVSSNGLQHSKIDRFLVSSSICDRFPALEGYERVVKEAWEDVSVDQHRDFFVRFKEKLKLTKYKLRVWNKARLTDEKKDCDALRTRLDGIEVEMELGMRLNDLNNEKTVLLHDLNVLKKRKALELSQKLKTEWTLEGDENSKFFHAYLKKRRRLAAIRGIKHNGDWVECPIVIKEFFFEHHKSKFSKWVRSSGVGAGTVGTIQQLPVGHRELLVRQPVMGEVKAVVWDCGSSKAPGPDGFSFAFVKHHWGLLVDDIMRLVSMVDELVSPVQSVFISGRQILDGPLMLNEISKWYKDKKKRMLVFKVDFAKAYDSLSWDYLFEVMRKMGFGVEWVDLIRACLESASASVLINGSPTKEFPIERGLRQGDPLSPFLFILAMEGLHALIDNEVRLGNFKPCIVGVIEKKVLPGSSIKTRWNKFIPKKVNVFMWRLLRDRLPTRAKLIEKGIPLLNLSCVFCGESLESRMHVFEACSKFREVRDKVRRWLDLGFDFSGDPEVVLDSIDNAHILKRKKELVNGVACCMWWAIWKSRNKIVNNNNDIDVFSIFDVIVRCSFNWFLSRNKFCNMSSSNWLECPLLYL
;
A
#
# COMPACT_ATOMS: atom_id res chain seq x y z
N MET A 1 29.73 9.42 -3.50
CA MET A 1 29.87 9.05 -2.07
C MET A 1 29.91 7.54 -1.97
N LYS A 2 31.04 7.01 -1.48
CA LYS A 2 31.41 5.59 -1.43
C LYS A 2 30.72 4.86 -0.26
N ARG A 3 30.15 3.68 -0.51
CA ARG A 3 30.18 2.54 0.42
C ARG A 3 30.89 1.39 -0.24
N ASN A 4 32.09 1.12 0.26
CA ASN A 4 32.82 -0.10 0.00
C ASN A 4 32.09 -1.27 0.66
N SER A 5 31.74 -2.26 -0.15
CA SER A 5 31.54 -3.65 0.23
C SER A 5 32.90 -4.28 0.52
N ILE A 6 33.09 -4.82 1.72
CA ILE A 6 34.13 -5.81 1.98
C ILE A 6 33.61 -7.16 1.48
N THR A 7 34.39 -7.79 0.61
CA THR A 7 34.22 -9.10 -0.01
C THR A 7 34.17 -10.20 1.05
N VAL A 8 33.25 -11.17 0.89
CA VAL A 8 33.42 -12.51 1.48
C VAL A 8 33.25 -13.50 0.36
N SER A 9 34.36 -14.17 0.05
CA SER A 9 34.50 -15.31 -0.85
C SER A 9 33.71 -16.52 -0.35
N GLN A 10 33.28 -17.35 -1.30
CA GLN A 10 32.76 -18.70 -1.07
C GLN A 10 33.84 -19.57 -0.42
N ASP A 11 33.48 -20.25 0.66
CA ASP A 11 34.01 -21.58 1.00
C ASP A 11 32.80 -22.44 1.42
N LEU A 12 32.41 -23.36 0.55
CA LEU A 12 31.50 -24.46 0.83
C LEU A 12 32.36 -25.66 1.26
N ASN A 13 32.50 -25.85 2.57
CA ASN A 13 32.75 -27.12 3.26
C ASN A 13 32.89 -26.85 4.76
N HIS A 14 31.78 -26.71 5.50
CA HIS A 14 31.75 -26.84 6.96
C HIS A 14 30.31 -26.99 7.50
N ASP A 15 29.62 -28.06 7.10
CA ASP A 15 28.49 -28.58 7.89
C ASP A 15 29.07 -29.28 9.14
N SER A 16 29.47 -28.54 10.19
CA SER A 16 29.74 -29.10 11.54
C SER A 16 30.03 -28.16 12.73
N GLU A 17 30.01 -26.82 12.66
CA GLU A 17 30.64 -26.02 13.77
C GLU A 17 29.79 -25.09 14.65
N TYR A 18 28.51 -24.81 14.35
CA TYR A 18 27.75 -23.81 15.13
C TYR A 18 26.60 -24.42 15.92
N GLY A 19 26.80 -24.57 17.23
CA GLY A 19 25.81 -25.07 18.19
C GLY A 19 24.75 -24.04 18.62
N LYS A 20 23.70 -24.54 19.28
CA LYS A 20 22.73 -23.69 19.99
C LYS A 20 23.38 -23.02 21.18
N ILE A 21 22.88 -21.84 21.57
CA ILE A 21 23.27 -21.22 22.84
C ILE A 21 22.82 -22.15 23.98
N LEU A 22 23.69 -22.33 24.98
CA LEU A 22 23.44 -23.21 26.12
C LEU A 22 22.07 -22.93 26.76
N LEU A 23 21.28 -23.99 27.00
CA LEU A 23 19.93 -23.92 27.57
C LEU A 23 18.95 -23.02 26.79
N SER A 24 19.14 -22.85 25.48
CA SER A 24 18.28 -22.04 24.62
C SER A 24 17.96 -22.72 23.28
N ASN A 25 16.88 -22.28 22.64
CA ASN A 25 16.51 -22.66 21.28
C ASN A 25 17.12 -21.73 20.21
N VAL A 26 17.89 -20.72 20.61
CA VAL A 26 18.56 -19.79 19.69
C VAL A 26 19.77 -20.46 19.06
N THR A 27 19.77 -20.56 17.72
CA THR A 27 20.88 -21.11 16.94
C THR A 27 21.84 -19.98 16.55
N ILE A 28 23.15 -20.21 16.77
CA ILE A 28 24.19 -19.29 16.31
C ILE A 28 24.34 -19.50 14.80
N THR A 29 23.95 -18.52 14.00
CA THR A 29 24.05 -18.62 12.53
C THR A 29 25.41 -18.19 12.02
N ARG A 30 26.17 -17.43 12.82
CA ARG A 30 27.51 -16.95 12.49
C ARG A 30 28.27 -16.57 13.75
N LYS A 31 29.46 -17.10 13.99
CA LYS A 31 30.30 -16.68 15.14
C LYS A 31 31.22 -15.54 14.70
N ARG A 32 31.26 -14.43 15.45
CA ARG A 32 32.25 -13.36 15.25
C ARG A 32 33.40 -13.52 16.24
N ASN A 33 34.63 -13.43 15.74
CA ASN A 33 35.80 -13.36 16.60
C ASN A 33 35.81 -12.02 17.34
N LEU A 34 35.68 -12.07 18.67
CA LEU A 34 35.58 -10.89 19.52
C LEU A 34 36.93 -10.16 19.67
N PHE A 35 38.05 -10.87 19.56
CA PHE A 35 39.37 -10.33 19.91
C PHE A 35 40.45 -10.60 18.85
N LEU A 36 40.57 -11.84 18.37
CA LEU A 36 41.64 -12.29 17.47
C LEU A 36 41.26 -12.11 15.99
N GLY A 37 42.23 -11.73 15.15
CA GLY A 37 42.07 -11.66 13.68
C GLY A 37 41.23 -10.49 13.14
N ARG A 38 40.95 -9.45 13.95
CA ARG A 38 40.15 -8.28 13.56
C ARG A 38 40.98 -6.98 13.52
N THR A 39 40.54 -6.01 12.72
CA THR A 39 41.16 -4.67 12.67
C THR A 39 40.61 -3.78 13.78
N TRP A 40 41.48 -3.41 14.73
CA TRP A 40 41.11 -2.56 15.87
C TRP A 40 41.17 -1.08 15.49
N ARG A 41 40.05 -0.37 15.59
CA ARG A 41 40.02 1.08 15.41
C ARG A 41 40.34 1.78 16.71
N THR A 42 40.81 3.03 16.64
CA THR A 42 41.10 3.86 17.83
C THR A 42 39.91 3.96 18.78
N LEU A 43 38.68 3.99 18.25
CA LEU A 43 37.47 4.00 19.07
C LEU A 43 37.26 2.68 19.83
N ASP A 44 37.61 1.54 19.22
CA ASP A 44 37.50 0.21 19.86
C ASP A 44 38.47 0.10 21.03
N VAL A 45 39.70 0.56 20.83
CA VAL A 45 40.73 0.60 21.88
C VAL A 45 40.29 1.51 23.02
N LYS A 46 39.77 2.71 22.73
CA LYS A 46 39.24 3.62 23.76
C LYS A 46 38.10 3.00 24.56
N MET A 47 37.21 2.25 23.90
CA MET A 47 36.10 1.55 24.57
C MET A 47 36.59 0.41 25.45
N VAL A 48 37.53 -0.40 24.98
CA VAL A 48 38.12 -1.47 25.79
C VAL A 48 38.85 -0.92 27.00
N VAL A 49 39.70 0.10 26.81
CA VAL A 49 40.44 0.74 27.92
C VAL A 49 39.47 1.35 28.93
N GLY A 50 38.46 2.09 28.47
CA GLY A 50 37.45 2.67 29.37
C GLY A 50 36.64 1.60 30.12
N MET A 51 36.22 0.54 29.43
CA MET A 51 35.50 -0.56 30.06
C MET A 51 36.36 -1.27 31.11
N LEU A 52 37.60 -1.62 30.76
CA LEU A 52 38.56 -2.24 31.67
C LEU A 52 38.84 -1.35 32.88
N ALA A 53 39.05 -0.04 32.69
CA ALA A 53 39.30 0.88 33.79
C ALA A 53 38.16 0.91 34.81
N ILE A 54 36.90 0.93 34.36
CA ILE A 54 35.73 0.91 35.26
C ILE A 54 35.59 -0.45 35.98
N HIS A 55 35.86 -1.56 35.30
CA HIS A 55 35.82 -2.90 35.92
C HIS A 55 36.96 -3.08 36.93
N LEU A 56 38.18 -2.64 36.60
CA LEU A 56 39.33 -2.65 37.51
C LEU A 56 39.06 -1.77 38.73
N LEU A 57 38.45 -0.60 38.54
CA LEU A 57 38.02 0.27 39.64
C LEU A 57 37.01 -0.46 40.56
N ALA A 58 36.07 -1.21 40.00
CA ALA A 58 35.11 -1.99 40.77
C ALA A 58 35.76 -3.14 41.58
N LEU A 59 36.89 -3.70 41.13
CA LEU A 59 37.61 -4.74 41.88
C LEU A 59 38.19 -4.24 43.22
N PHE A 60 38.33 -2.92 43.40
CA PHE A 60 38.74 -2.34 44.68
C PHE A 60 37.61 -2.31 45.73
N ALA A 61 36.40 -2.72 45.37
CA ALA A 61 35.22 -2.65 46.24
C ALA A 61 35.39 -3.37 47.60
N PRO A 62 35.93 -4.61 47.67
CA PRO A 62 36.11 -5.31 48.95
C PRO A 62 37.05 -4.55 49.92
N PHE A 63 38.03 -3.83 49.38
CA PHE A 63 39.04 -3.10 50.16
C PHE A 63 38.60 -1.70 50.59
N THR A 64 37.48 -1.20 50.05
CA THR A 64 37.00 0.16 50.25
C THR A 64 35.52 0.21 50.69
N PHE A 65 34.98 -0.91 51.19
CA PHE A 65 33.58 -0.98 51.59
C PHE A 65 33.26 -0.05 52.76
N THR A 66 32.23 0.78 52.58
CA THR A 66 31.52 1.45 53.69
C THR A 66 30.04 1.50 53.36
N TRP A 67 29.18 1.43 54.37
CA TRP A 67 27.73 1.50 54.16
C TRP A 67 27.29 2.79 53.44
N ARG A 68 27.94 3.92 53.74
CA ARG A 68 27.66 5.20 53.08
C ARG A 68 28.00 5.15 51.58
N ALA A 69 29.19 4.67 51.23
CA ALA A 69 29.60 4.54 49.83
C ALA A 69 28.72 3.54 49.05
N PHE A 70 28.35 2.42 49.69
CA PHE A 70 27.41 1.44 49.13
C PHE A 70 26.05 2.07 48.83
N VAL A 71 25.43 2.76 49.81
CA VAL A 71 24.13 3.42 49.63
C VAL A 71 24.20 4.49 48.53
N MET A 72 25.25 5.30 48.51
CA MET A 72 25.44 6.31 47.45
C MET A 72 25.63 5.66 46.07
N GLY A 73 26.33 4.53 46.00
CA GLY A 73 26.49 3.77 44.77
C GLY A 73 25.17 3.17 44.28
N PHE A 74 24.38 2.60 45.19
CA PHE A 74 23.06 2.07 44.91
C PHE A 74 22.09 3.17 44.44
N LEU A 75 22.04 4.31 45.15
CA LEU A 75 21.23 5.46 44.75
C LEU A 75 21.64 5.99 43.37
N SER A 76 22.93 6.11 43.11
CA SER A 76 23.44 6.51 41.80
C SER A 76 23.02 5.54 40.69
N TYR A 77 23.05 4.23 40.95
CA TYR A 77 22.56 3.21 40.02
C TYR A 77 21.05 3.33 39.78
N VAL A 78 20.24 3.48 40.83
CA VAL A 78 18.77 3.62 40.71
C VAL A 78 18.42 4.91 39.95
N LEU A 79 19.02 6.04 40.28
CA LEU A 79 18.74 7.32 39.64
C LEU A 79 19.11 7.30 38.15
N ARG A 80 20.31 6.83 37.82
CA ARG A 80 20.77 6.75 36.42
C ARG A 80 20.02 5.68 35.64
N GLY A 81 19.65 4.56 36.25
CA GLY A 81 18.89 3.48 35.64
C GLY A 81 17.44 3.87 35.35
N ILE A 82 16.68 4.30 36.35
CA ILE A 82 15.26 4.66 36.21
C ILE A 82 15.13 5.92 35.35
N PHE A 83 15.74 7.04 35.75
CA PHE A 83 15.51 8.32 35.06
C PHE A 83 16.34 8.45 33.78
N GLY A 84 17.60 8.02 33.81
CA GLY A 84 18.54 8.19 32.69
C GLY A 84 18.32 7.21 31.55
N VAL A 85 18.45 5.91 31.82
CA VAL A 85 18.43 4.88 30.77
C VAL A 85 16.99 4.49 30.41
N THR A 86 16.18 4.05 31.36
CA THR A 86 14.86 3.47 31.07
C THR A 86 13.81 4.53 30.72
N LEU A 87 13.64 5.56 31.54
CA LEU A 87 12.65 6.61 31.29
C LEU A 87 13.08 7.53 30.14
N SER A 88 14.31 8.05 30.19
CA SER A 88 14.79 9.03 29.20
C SER A 88 15.26 8.38 27.90
N TYR A 89 16.41 7.70 27.90
CA TYR A 89 16.99 7.17 26.65
C TYR A 89 16.03 6.20 25.94
N HIS A 90 15.42 5.28 26.68
CA HIS A 90 14.57 4.24 26.11
C HIS A 90 13.14 4.73 25.80
N ARG A 91 12.30 4.99 26.82
CA ARG A 91 10.87 5.23 26.61
C ARG A 91 10.55 6.62 26.05
N ASN A 92 11.23 7.67 26.51
CA ASN A 92 11.00 9.03 26.01
C ASN A 92 11.71 9.26 24.66
N LEU A 93 13.04 9.16 24.61
CA LEU A 93 13.81 9.56 23.44
C LEU A 93 13.76 8.53 22.31
N ALA A 94 13.84 7.22 22.58
CA ALA A 94 13.83 6.24 21.50
C ALA A 94 12.43 5.96 20.95
N HIS A 95 11.44 5.71 21.83
CA HIS A 95 10.09 5.28 21.45
C HIS A 95 9.02 6.37 21.46
N HIS A 96 9.32 7.56 22.01
CA HIS A 96 8.35 8.65 22.15
C HIS A 96 7.06 8.18 22.84
N SER A 97 7.19 7.35 23.88
CA SER A 97 6.07 6.74 24.62
C SER A 97 5.34 7.74 25.52
N LEU A 98 5.96 8.88 25.79
CA LEU A 98 5.44 10.00 26.58
C LEU A 98 6.09 11.32 26.13
N LYS A 99 5.57 12.45 26.58
CA LYS A 99 6.17 13.78 26.43
C LYS A 99 6.45 14.41 27.79
N LEU A 100 7.64 14.99 27.94
CA LEU A 100 8.05 15.76 29.12
C LEU A 100 8.33 17.22 28.74
N PRO A 101 8.22 18.17 29.69
CA PRO A 101 8.80 19.50 29.56
C PRO A 101 10.30 19.41 29.23
N LYS A 102 10.79 20.33 28.39
CA LYS A 102 12.17 20.26 27.90
C LYS A 102 13.23 20.31 28.97
N TRP A 103 13.02 21.07 30.05
CA TRP A 103 13.96 21.09 31.17
C TRP A 103 14.08 19.70 31.80
N LEU A 104 12.97 18.99 32.01
CA LEU A 104 12.93 17.66 32.61
C LEU A 104 13.46 16.58 31.68
N GLU A 105 13.11 16.65 30.39
CA GLU A 105 13.67 15.78 29.33
C GLU A 105 15.21 15.88 29.30
N TYR A 106 15.75 17.10 29.35
CA TYR A 106 17.19 17.35 29.34
C TYR A 106 17.87 16.93 30.64
N THR A 107 17.25 17.18 31.79
CA THR A 107 17.75 16.70 33.09
C THR A 107 17.86 15.17 33.11
N PHE A 108 16.81 14.47 32.71
CA PHE A 108 16.84 13.01 32.69
C PHE A 108 17.80 12.46 31.63
N ALA A 109 17.88 13.08 30.44
CA ALA A 109 18.90 12.71 29.45
C ALA A 109 20.33 12.92 29.98
N TYR A 110 20.57 13.96 30.78
CA TYR A 110 21.86 14.18 31.42
C TYR A 110 22.19 13.10 32.46
N LEU A 111 21.21 12.62 33.24
CA LEU A 111 21.41 11.46 34.10
C LEU A 111 21.79 10.20 33.30
N GLY A 112 21.26 10.05 32.08
CA GLY A 112 21.67 8.99 31.15
C GLY A 112 23.13 9.10 30.69
N VAL A 113 23.64 10.33 30.49
CA VAL A 113 25.07 10.58 30.20
C VAL A 113 25.94 10.07 31.34
N LEU A 114 25.52 10.34 32.58
CA LEU A 114 26.22 9.87 33.78
C LEU A 114 26.16 8.35 33.97
N ALA A 115 25.35 7.62 33.21
CA ALA A 115 25.32 6.14 33.21
C ALA A 115 26.46 5.53 32.38
N LEU A 116 27.26 6.35 31.70
CA LEU A 116 28.43 5.98 30.89
C LEU A 116 28.12 5.05 29.69
N GLN A 117 26.86 4.96 29.27
CA GLN A 117 26.43 4.11 28.14
C GLN A 117 26.49 4.79 26.76
N ARG A 118 27.36 5.80 26.57
CA ARG A 118 27.44 6.72 25.41
C ARG A 118 26.42 7.87 25.45
N ASP A 119 26.63 8.81 24.54
CA ASP A 119 25.79 10.00 24.38
C ASP A 119 24.37 9.64 23.90
N PRO A 120 23.36 10.49 24.17
CA PRO A 120 21.97 10.20 23.84
C PRO A 120 21.75 9.91 22.34
N ILE A 121 22.48 10.62 21.46
CA ILE A 121 22.36 10.44 20.00
C ILE A 121 22.87 9.06 19.60
N TYR A 122 23.99 8.60 20.18
CA TYR A 122 24.51 7.25 19.93
C TYR A 122 23.55 6.18 20.44
N TRP A 123 23.17 6.25 21.72
CA TRP A 123 22.38 5.22 22.38
C TRP A 123 21.03 5.02 21.67
N VAL A 124 20.30 6.13 21.46
CA VAL A 124 18.98 6.10 20.79
C VAL A 124 19.09 5.60 19.36
N SER A 125 20.16 5.97 18.64
CA SER A 125 20.36 5.49 17.26
C SER A 125 20.58 3.98 17.20
N MET A 126 21.40 3.43 18.10
CA MET A 126 21.62 1.97 18.16
C MET A 126 20.35 1.22 18.55
N HIS A 127 19.62 1.73 19.53
CA HIS A 127 18.36 1.14 19.98
C HIS A 127 17.29 1.14 18.87
N ARG A 128 17.12 2.25 18.15
CA ARG A 128 16.18 2.31 17.01
C ARG A 128 16.59 1.37 15.87
N TYR A 129 17.89 1.17 15.64
CA TYR A 129 18.35 0.18 14.66
C TYR A 129 18.14 -1.27 15.10
N HIS A 130 18.26 -1.55 16.39
CA HIS A 130 17.91 -2.85 16.95
C HIS A 130 16.45 -3.18 16.66
N HIS A 131 15.48 -2.31 17.03
CA HIS A 131 14.06 -2.54 16.70
C HIS A 131 13.78 -2.67 15.20
N GLN A 132 14.45 -1.87 14.37
CA GLN A 132 14.26 -1.92 12.93
C GLN A 132 14.75 -3.24 12.29
N TYR A 133 15.76 -3.87 12.88
CA TYR A 133 16.46 -5.00 12.30
C TYR A 133 16.61 -6.18 13.27
N VAL A 134 15.72 -6.27 14.26
CA VAL A 134 15.80 -7.17 15.41
C VAL A 134 16.18 -8.60 15.02
N ASP A 135 17.15 -9.16 15.72
CA ASP A 135 17.63 -10.55 15.54
C ASP A 135 18.07 -10.91 14.11
N THR A 136 18.31 -9.90 13.26
CA THR A 136 18.94 -10.09 11.95
C THR A 136 20.44 -9.81 12.01
N GLU A 137 21.15 -10.05 10.92
CA GLU A 137 22.54 -9.61 10.84
C GLU A 137 22.65 -8.09 11.02
N LYS A 138 21.69 -7.27 10.60
CA LYS A 138 21.82 -5.80 10.69
C LYS A 138 21.69 -5.29 12.13
N ASP A 139 21.07 -6.03 13.03
CA ASP A 139 20.98 -5.66 14.44
C ASP A 139 22.37 -5.39 15.05
N PRO A 140 22.59 -4.21 15.69
CA PRO A 140 23.86 -3.87 16.33
C PRO A 140 24.35 -4.90 17.36
N HIS A 141 23.44 -5.56 18.08
CA HIS A 141 23.77 -6.49 19.17
C HIS A 141 22.98 -7.81 19.07
N SER A 142 22.81 -8.30 17.84
CA SER A 142 22.06 -9.52 17.55
C SER A 142 22.54 -10.74 18.36
N PRO A 143 21.63 -11.50 18.99
CA PRO A 143 21.96 -12.74 19.70
C PRO A 143 22.39 -13.87 18.76
N ILE A 144 22.11 -13.77 17.45
CA ILE A 144 22.49 -14.78 16.45
C ILE A 144 24.02 -14.91 16.28
N PHE A 145 24.77 -13.90 16.74
CA PHE A 145 26.24 -13.92 16.81
C PHE A 145 26.78 -14.54 18.11
N GLY A 146 25.89 -14.95 19.02
CA GLY A 146 26.19 -15.57 20.31
C GLY A 146 25.94 -14.66 21.52
N PHE A 147 25.86 -15.29 22.69
CA PHE A 147 25.60 -14.60 23.97
C PHE A 147 26.64 -13.51 24.27
N TRP A 148 27.94 -13.82 24.20
CA TRP A 148 28.98 -12.86 24.54
C TRP A 148 29.05 -11.68 23.57
N PHE A 149 28.67 -11.89 22.30
CA PHE A 149 28.57 -10.81 21.33
C PHE A 149 27.43 -9.85 21.66
N SER A 150 26.21 -10.36 21.83
CA SER A 150 25.02 -9.55 22.18
C SER A 150 25.13 -8.88 23.55
N HIS A 151 25.83 -9.52 24.50
CA HIS A 151 26.05 -8.98 25.83
C HIS A 151 27.05 -7.81 25.81
N ILE A 152 28.29 -8.02 25.38
CA ILE A 152 29.34 -6.98 25.50
C ILE A 152 30.22 -6.84 24.26
N GLY A 153 30.38 -7.90 23.48
CA GLY A 153 31.31 -7.96 22.36
C GLY A 153 31.04 -6.94 21.25
N TRP A 154 29.77 -6.63 20.99
CA TRP A 154 29.36 -5.68 19.96
C TRP A 154 29.92 -4.25 20.19
N LEU A 155 30.15 -3.86 21.45
CA LEU A 155 30.67 -2.53 21.82
C LEU A 155 32.08 -2.29 21.30
N TYR A 156 32.84 -3.36 21.09
CA TYR A 156 34.23 -3.28 20.68
C TYR A 156 34.39 -3.36 19.16
N ASP A 157 33.34 -3.56 18.37
CA ASP A 157 33.40 -3.61 16.90
C ASP A 157 32.79 -2.34 16.28
N SER A 158 33.44 -1.18 16.48
CA SER A 158 32.96 0.08 15.88
C SER A 158 33.06 0.07 14.35
N GLY A 159 33.95 -0.76 13.79
CA GLY A 159 34.06 -0.95 12.35
C GLY A 159 32.81 -1.55 11.73
N TYR A 160 32.29 -2.61 12.35
CA TYR A 160 31.02 -3.23 12.01
C TYR A 160 29.84 -2.25 12.04
N ILE A 161 29.75 -1.42 13.08
CA ILE A 161 28.68 -0.43 13.21
C ILE A 161 28.78 0.66 12.13
N LEU A 162 29.99 1.17 11.86
CA LEU A 162 30.23 2.20 10.84
C LEU A 162 30.04 1.67 9.40
N GLU A 163 30.39 0.41 9.14
CA GLU A 163 30.19 -0.23 7.85
C GLU A 163 28.69 -0.39 7.53
N LYS A 164 27.87 -0.71 8.53
CA LYS A 164 26.42 -0.84 8.39
C LYS A 164 25.69 0.50 8.40
N TYR A 165 26.13 1.47 9.19
CA TYR A 165 25.43 2.76 9.40
C TYR A 165 26.33 3.99 9.17
N GLN A 166 26.27 4.58 7.96
CA GLN A 166 27.26 5.58 7.51
C GLN A 166 26.81 6.96 7.94
N GLU A 167 25.50 7.18 7.88
CA GLU A 167 24.82 8.37 8.36
C GLU A 167 23.70 7.92 9.30
N ARG A 168 23.77 8.34 10.57
CA ARG A 168 22.73 8.06 11.58
C ARG A 168 21.49 8.92 11.32
N LYS A 169 20.75 8.63 10.25
CA LYS A 169 19.53 9.36 9.86
C LYS A 169 18.32 9.03 10.74
N ASN A 170 18.41 7.98 11.54
CA ASN A 170 17.32 7.55 12.42
C ASN A 170 17.20 8.39 13.70
N VAL A 171 17.97 9.47 13.86
CA VAL A 171 17.99 10.35 15.06
C VAL A 171 18.08 11.85 14.71
N GLU A 172 17.54 12.24 13.55
CA GLU A 172 17.53 13.66 13.14
C GLU A 172 16.72 14.56 14.10
N ASP A 173 15.73 13.99 14.79
CA ASP A 173 14.99 14.63 15.86
C ASP A 173 15.88 15.07 17.04
N LEU A 174 16.85 14.25 17.44
CA LEU A 174 17.82 14.61 18.48
C LEU A 174 18.90 15.54 17.93
N LYS A 175 19.42 15.26 16.73
CA LYS A 175 20.45 16.11 16.10
C LYS A 175 19.98 17.53 15.84
N SER A 176 18.69 17.76 15.66
CA SER A 176 18.12 19.09 15.48
C SER A 176 18.27 19.99 16.73
N GLN A 177 18.38 19.40 17.92
CA GLN A 177 18.42 20.13 19.19
C GLN A 177 19.85 20.46 19.63
N VAL A 178 20.06 21.71 20.09
CA VAL A 178 21.39 22.21 20.50
C VAL A 178 21.95 21.42 21.69
N PHE A 179 21.10 21.12 22.67
CA PHE A 179 21.48 20.39 23.89
C PHE A 179 22.16 19.05 23.57
N TYR A 180 21.54 18.20 22.74
CA TYR A 180 22.10 16.89 22.41
C TYR A 180 23.39 16.97 21.59
N ARG A 181 23.53 17.97 20.70
CA ARG A 181 24.79 18.22 19.99
C ARG A 181 25.90 18.68 20.94
N PHE A 182 25.57 19.51 21.93
CA PHE A 182 26.49 19.95 22.96
C PHE A 182 26.97 18.77 23.81
N ILE A 183 26.04 17.95 24.33
CA ILE A 183 26.36 16.75 25.10
C ILE A 183 27.23 15.77 24.31
N GLN A 184 26.93 15.54 23.03
CA GLN A 184 27.75 14.66 22.20
C GLN A 184 29.20 15.14 22.05
N ARG A 185 29.41 16.45 21.89
CA ARG A 185 30.75 17.05 21.75
C ARG A 185 31.54 17.09 23.07
N SER A 186 30.84 17.24 24.18
CA SER A 186 31.42 17.40 25.53
C SER A 186 31.32 16.13 26.38
N TYR A 187 30.91 15.00 25.82
CA TYR A 187 30.60 13.76 26.55
C TYR A 187 31.71 13.35 27.55
N MET A 188 32.97 13.31 27.11
CA MET A 188 34.09 12.94 27.98
C MET A 188 34.29 13.90 29.15
N PHE A 189 34.10 15.21 28.93
CA PHE A 189 34.22 16.20 29.99
C PHE A 189 33.19 15.96 31.10
N HIS A 190 31.94 15.67 30.75
CA HIS A 190 30.90 15.37 31.73
C HIS A 190 31.21 14.12 32.56
N LEU A 191 31.81 13.09 31.96
CA LEU A 191 32.23 11.88 32.68
C LEU A 191 33.36 12.15 33.67
N PHE A 192 34.40 12.88 33.24
CA PHE A 192 35.51 13.23 34.13
C PHE A 192 35.08 14.19 35.24
N ALA A 193 34.23 15.17 34.92
CA ALA A 193 33.66 16.08 35.92
C ALA A 193 32.84 15.33 36.97
N TYR A 194 32.03 14.33 36.55
CA TYR A 194 31.29 13.48 37.46
C TYR A 194 32.22 12.66 38.36
N GLY A 195 33.25 12.00 37.79
CA GLY A 195 34.24 11.26 38.57
C GLY A 195 35.00 12.13 39.57
N ALA A 196 35.43 13.33 39.14
CA ALA A 196 36.12 14.29 40.00
C ALA A 196 35.21 14.80 41.14
N LEU A 197 33.94 15.07 40.86
CA LEU A 197 32.97 15.51 41.86
C LEU A 197 32.68 14.41 42.90
N VAL A 198 32.53 13.16 42.45
CA VAL A 198 32.39 12.01 43.35
C VAL A 198 33.63 11.82 44.22
N TYR A 199 34.82 11.95 43.63
CA TYR A 199 36.08 11.86 44.37
C TYR A 199 36.22 13.01 45.38
N ALA A 200 35.84 14.24 45.01
CA ALA A 200 35.85 15.37 45.94
C ALA A 200 34.91 15.17 47.13
N PHE A 201 33.78 14.49 46.93
CA PHE A 201 32.79 14.26 47.99
C PHE A 201 33.17 13.17 48.99
N GLY A 202 33.82 12.09 48.54
CA GLY A 202 34.05 10.93 49.41
C GLY A 202 35.30 10.12 49.05
N GLY A 203 36.25 10.75 48.37
CA GLY A 203 37.55 10.20 48.02
C GLY A 203 37.47 8.97 47.12
N PHE A 204 38.54 8.17 47.19
CA PHE A 204 38.68 6.96 46.39
C PHE A 204 37.57 5.93 46.67
N THR A 205 37.14 5.79 47.93
CA THR A 205 36.03 4.93 48.35
C THR A 205 34.75 5.23 47.58
N TYR A 206 34.37 6.50 47.46
CA TYR A 206 33.16 6.87 46.70
C TYR A 206 33.38 6.69 45.21
N LEU A 207 34.58 6.97 44.69
CA LEU A 207 34.89 6.72 43.29
C LEU A 207 34.71 5.23 42.94
N VAL A 208 35.18 4.32 43.80
CA VAL A 208 35.02 2.87 43.64
C VAL A 208 33.54 2.46 43.62
N TRP A 209 32.75 2.88 44.62
CA TRP A 209 31.36 2.40 44.73
C TRP A 209 30.37 3.15 43.83
N VAL A 210 30.47 4.48 43.74
CA VAL A 210 29.54 5.35 43.03
C VAL A 210 29.84 5.42 41.53
N VAL A 211 31.09 5.21 41.11
CA VAL A 211 31.46 5.15 39.68
C VAL A 211 31.82 3.74 39.26
N GLY A 212 32.74 3.05 39.94
CA GLY A 212 33.19 1.71 39.56
C GLY A 212 32.10 0.64 39.64
N VAL A 213 31.67 0.28 40.85
CA VAL A 213 30.71 -0.81 41.12
C VAL A 213 29.36 -0.53 40.48
N SER A 214 28.77 0.63 40.75
CA SER A 214 27.43 0.98 40.26
C SER A 214 27.33 0.99 38.73
N THR A 215 28.39 1.44 38.02
CA THR A 215 28.43 1.47 36.55
C THR A 215 28.73 0.09 35.98
N THR A 216 29.65 -0.67 36.59
CA THR A 216 29.92 -2.06 36.18
C THR A 216 28.67 -2.92 36.30
N TRP A 217 27.97 -2.83 37.44
CA TRP A 217 26.66 -3.45 37.63
C TRP A 217 25.67 -2.98 36.56
N GLY A 218 25.50 -1.66 36.42
CA GLY A 218 24.59 -1.04 35.45
C GLY A 218 24.82 -1.47 34.00
N TYR A 219 26.07 -1.65 33.58
CA TYR A 219 26.41 -2.19 32.27
C TYR A 219 25.87 -3.61 32.10
N HIS A 220 26.24 -4.53 32.99
CA HIS A 220 25.83 -5.92 32.85
C HIS A 220 24.31 -6.10 32.93
N VAL A 221 23.60 -5.41 33.82
CA VAL A 221 22.13 -5.51 33.84
C VAL A 221 21.47 -4.92 32.60
N THR A 222 22.02 -3.84 32.01
CA THR A 222 21.50 -3.33 30.74
C THR A 222 21.80 -4.29 29.58
N PHE A 223 23.00 -4.86 29.55
CA PHE A 223 23.42 -5.79 28.50
C PHE A 223 22.67 -7.13 28.57
N LEU A 224 22.17 -7.53 29.73
CA LEU A 224 21.26 -8.67 29.88
C LEU A 224 19.92 -8.46 29.16
N VAL A 225 19.49 -7.22 28.92
CA VAL A 225 18.31 -6.97 28.09
C VAL A 225 18.59 -7.42 26.65
N ASN A 226 19.74 -7.01 26.10
CA ASN A 226 20.15 -7.39 24.74
C ASN A 226 20.43 -8.90 24.60
N SER A 227 21.03 -9.52 25.61
CA SER A 227 21.41 -10.93 25.55
C SER A 227 20.35 -11.85 26.17
N ALA A 228 20.19 -11.83 27.49
CA ALA A 228 19.30 -12.77 28.16
C ALA A 228 17.85 -12.62 27.73
N CYS A 229 17.35 -11.40 27.50
CA CYS A 229 15.95 -11.21 27.06
C CYS A 229 15.71 -11.48 25.58
N HIS A 230 16.71 -11.92 24.81
CA HIS A 230 16.53 -12.50 23.47
C HIS A 230 16.85 -14.01 23.42
N ILE A 231 17.39 -14.58 24.49
CA ILE A 231 17.90 -15.95 24.52
C ILE A 231 17.08 -16.82 25.48
N TRP A 232 16.70 -16.31 26.65
CA TRP A 232 16.03 -17.07 27.71
C TRP A 232 14.81 -16.32 28.24
N GLY A 233 13.74 -17.08 28.51
CA GLY A 233 12.51 -16.57 29.11
C GLY A 233 11.26 -16.99 28.34
N ASN A 234 10.15 -16.31 28.60
CA ASN A 234 8.85 -16.63 28.01
C ASN A 234 8.47 -15.66 26.90
N GLN A 235 7.81 -16.14 25.85
CA GLN A 235 7.24 -15.30 24.80
C GLN A 235 5.73 -15.26 25.00
N ALA A 236 5.21 -14.13 25.51
CA ALA A 236 3.79 -13.94 25.75
C ALA A 236 3.02 -13.49 24.49
N TRP A 237 3.73 -12.85 23.55
CA TRP A 237 3.19 -12.27 22.33
C TRP A 237 3.95 -12.74 21.09
N ASN A 238 3.20 -12.92 20.00
CA ASN A 238 3.74 -13.26 18.70
C ASN A 238 4.34 -12.01 18.02
N THR A 239 5.62 -11.77 18.30
CA THR A 239 6.41 -10.67 17.74
C THR A 239 7.06 -11.03 16.41
N GLY A 240 7.32 -12.32 16.17
CA GLY A 240 8.09 -12.81 15.03
C GLY A 240 9.62 -12.71 15.21
N ASP A 241 10.08 -12.24 16.37
CA ASP A 241 11.48 -12.14 16.78
C ASP A 241 11.77 -13.07 17.97
N LEU A 242 13.01 -13.05 18.47
CA LEU A 242 13.50 -13.89 19.57
C LEU A 242 13.27 -13.27 20.96
N SER A 243 12.65 -12.09 21.06
CA SER A 243 12.44 -11.39 22.34
C SER A 243 11.67 -12.27 23.35
N LYS A 244 12.07 -12.20 24.62
CA LYS A 244 11.56 -12.97 25.76
C LYS A 244 11.37 -12.07 26.97
N ASN A 245 10.31 -12.34 27.73
CA ASN A 245 10.09 -11.79 29.06
C ASN A 245 10.90 -12.57 30.09
N ASN A 246 11.63 -11.84 30.93
CA ASN A 246 12.45 -12.37 32.00
C ASN A 246 12.25 -11.54 33.29
N TRP A 247 11.62 -12.14 34.29
CA TRP A 247 11.15 -11.45 35.49
C TRP A 247 12.30 -10.95 36.38
N TRP A 248 13.39 -11.71 36.50
CA TRP A 248 14.52 -11.32 37.35
C TRP A 248 15.37 -10.25 36.66
N VAL A 249 15.49 -10.28 35.33
CA VAL A 249 16.07 -9.17 34.57
C VAL A 249 15.20 -7.93 34.74
N ALA A 250 13.87 -8.05 34.66
CA ALA A 250 12.95 -6.93 34.85
C ALA A 250 13.10 -6.27 36.23
N LEU A 251 13.31 -7.06 37.28
CA LEU A 251 13.53 -6.56 38.64
C LEU A 251 14.76 -5.64 38.72
N VAL A 252 15.90 -6.08 38.17
CA VAL A 252 17.17 -5.34 38.21
C VAL A 252 17.34 -4.33 37.06
N THR A 253 16.42 -4.30 36.09
CA THR A 253 16.41 -3.31 35.02
C THR A 253 15.21 -2.37 35.12
N PHE A 254 14.53 -2.36 36.26
CA PHE A 254 13.41 -1.45 36.53
C PHE A 254 12.22 -1.59 35.56
N GLY A 255 12.04 -2.78 34.97
CA GLY A 255 10.94 -3.14 34.06
C GLY A 255 11.35 -3.53 32.65
N GLU A 256 12.62 -3.34 32.24
CA GLU A 256 13.05 -3.57 30.85
C GLU A 256 13.16 -5.05 30.46
N GLY A 257 13.22 -5.95 31.45
CA GLY A 257 13.18 -7.40 31.22
C GLY A 257 11.83 -7.94 30.75
N TRP A 258 10.76 -7.15 30.76
CA TRP A 258 9.50 -7.49 30.05
C TRP A 258 9.65 -7.26 28.55
N HIS A 259 10.68 -7.86 27.96
CA HIS A 259 11.20 -7.47 26.66
C HIS A 259 10.34 -7.95 25.49
N ASN A 260 9.70 -9.11 25.62
CA ASN A 260 8.72 -9.55 24.62
C ASN A 260 7.45 -8.68 24.63
N ASN A 261 7.02 -8.20 25.80
CA ASN A 261 5.93 -7.22 25.86
C ASN A 261 6.33 -5.90 25.17
N HIS A 262 7.56 -5.45 25.41
CA HIS A 262 8.13 -4.26 24.78
C HIS A 262 8.18 -4.39 23.25
N HIS A 263 8.75 -5.48 22.71
CA HIS A 263 8.79 -5.75 21.26
C HIS A 263 7.40 -5.90 20.64
N ALA A 264 6.42 -6.40 21.41
CA ALA A 264 5.04 -6.45 20.93
C ALA A 264 4.39 -5.06 20.81
N PHE A 265 4.74 -4.13 21.70
CA PHE A 265 4.14 -2.80 21.81
C PHE A 265 5.20 -1.72 22.07
N GLU A 266 6.13 -1.54 21.14
CA GLU A 266 7.33 -0.70 21.31
C GLU A 266 7.03 0.76 21.70
N TYR A 267 5.86 1.27 21.30
CA TYR A 267 5.42 2.63 21.63
C TYR A 267 4.85 2.79 23.04
N SER A 268 4.69 1.69 23.79
CA SER A 268 4.09 1.67 25.12
C SER A 268 5.01 2.32 26.14
N ALA A 269 4.45 3.11 27.05
CA ALA A 269 5.18 3.60 28.22
C ALA A 269 5.23 2.55 29.35
N ARG A 270 4.46 1.47 29.24
CA ARG A 270 4.34 0.38 30.22
C ARG A 270 4.79 -0.94 29.59
N HIS A 271 5.83 -1.56 30.13
CA HIS A 271 6.35 -2.85 29.65
C HIS A 271 5.77 -4.02 30.48
N GLY A 272 5.60 -3.84 31.79
CA GLY A 272 4.90 -4.80 32.65
C GLY A 272 3.38 -4.69 32.47
N LEU A 273 2.79 -5.53 31.61
CA LEU A 273 1.38 -5.41 31.21
C LEU A 273 0.40 -6.06 32.19
N GLU A 274 0.87 -7.04 32.97
CA GLU A 274 0.09 -7.69 34.03
C GLU A 274 0.32 -7.05 35.39
N TRP A 275 -0.60 -7.25 36.33
CA TRP A 275 -0.51 -6.66 37.67
C TRP A 275 0.70 -7.16 38.48
N TRP A 276 1.14 -8.39 38.23
CA TRP A 276 2.31 -9.00 38.89
C TRP A 276 3.64 -8.66 38.19
N GLN A 277 3.60 -8.02 37.01
CA GLN A 277 4.79 -7.64 36.27
C GLN A 277 5.32 -6.29 36.76
N LEU A 278 6.23 -6.32 37.74
CA LEU A 278 6.84 -5.12 38.32
C LEU A 278 7.58 -4.30 37.26
N ASP A 279 7.23 -3.01 37.16
CA ASP A 279 7.79 -2.05 36.22
C ASP A 279 7.95 -0.70 36.95
N PHE A 280 9.10 -0.51 37.63
CA PHE A 280 9.36 0.68 38.44
C PHE A 280 9.42 1.96 37.61
N CYS A 281 9.90 1.87 36.37
CA CYS A 281 9.90 2.99 35.44
C CYS A 281 8.46 3.41 35.08
N TRP A 282 7.55 2.45 34.85
CA TRP A 282 6.13 2.74 34.64
C TRP A 282 5.50 3.46 35.84
N TYR A 283 5.76 3.02 37.07
CA TYR A 283 5.24 3.70 38.26
C TYR A 283 5.75 5.13 38.37
N THR A 284 7.01 5.37 37.98
CA THR A 284 7.60 6.71 37.93
C THR A 284 6.93 7.59 36.86
N ILE A 285 6.69 7.05 35.66
CA ILE A 285 5.96 7.74 34.59
C ILE A 285 4.54 8.07 35.03
N ARG A 286 3.86 7.15 35.71
CA ARG A 286 2.51 7.38 36.25
C ARG A 286 2.48 8.46 37.32
N PHE A 287 3.45 8.49 38.21
CA PHE A 287 3.58 9.59 39.16
C PHE A 287 3.76 10.93 38.44
N LEU A 288 4.66 11.01 37.46
CA LEU A 288 4.88 12.22 36.65
C LEU A 288 3.63 12.63 35.87
N GLU A 289 2.83 11.68 35.40
CA GLU A 289 1.57 11.93 34.69
C GLU A 289 0.51 12.51 35.63
N VAL A 290 0.38 11.97 36.85
CA VAL A 290 -0.56 12.45 37.87
C VAL A 290 -0.25 13.90 38.26
N ILE A 291 1.02 14.26 38.40
CA ILE A 291 1.43 15.64 38.70
C ILE A 291 1.50 16.55 37.45
N GLY A 292 1.07 16.07 36.28
CA GLY A 292 0.97 16.85 35.04
C GLY A 292 2.29 17.12 34.31
N LEU A 293 3.40 16.50 34.73
CA LEU A 293 4.71 16.64 34.08
C LEU A 293 4.92 15.65 32.93
N ALA A 294 4.24 14.51 32.92
CA ALA A 294 4.20 13.61 31.77
C ALA A 294 2.85 13.73 31.05
N THR A 295 2.89 13.93 29.73
CA THR A 295 1.68 14.03 28.89
C THR A 295 1.76 13.06 27.71
N ASN A 296 0.63 12.76 27.10
CA ASN A 296 0.55 11.86 25.93
C ASN A 296 1.22 10.50 26.19
N VAL A 297 1.00 9.94 27.38
CA VAL A 297 1.49 8.62 27.78
C VAL A 297 0.73 7.54 27.00
N LYS A 298 1.46 6.71 26.27
CA LYS A 298 0.89 5.71 25.36
C LYS A 298 0.80 4.33 26.01
N LEU A 299 -0.31 3.62 25.74
CA LEU A 299 -0.56 2.26 26.21
C LEU A 299 -1.19 1.38 25.11
N PRO A 300 -0.95 0.06 25.11
CA PRO A 300 -1.57 -0.85 24.16
C PRO A 300 -3.05 -1.05 24.48
N THR A 301 -3.91 -0.91 23.48
CA THR A 301 -5.36 -1.21 23.58
C THR A 301 -5.60 -2.72 23.53
N GLN A 302 -6.78 -3.18 23.96
CA GLN A 302 -7.15 -4.60 23.85
C GLN A 302 -7.11 -5.10 22.40
N GLY A 303 -7.50 -4.25 21.43
CA GLY A 303 -7.38 -4.59 20.01
C GLY A 303 -5.93 -4.78 19.55
N HIS A 304 -4.99 -3.99 20.07
CA HIS A 304 -3.55 -4.19 19.80
C HIS A 304 -3.05 -5.49 20.42
N LYS A 305 -3.45 -5.80 21.66
CA LYS A 305 -3.10 -7.05 22.34
C LYS A 305 -3.60 -8.27 21.56
N LEU A 306 -4.86 -8.28 21.14
CA LEU A 306 -5.47 -9.37 20.35
C LEU A 306 -4.76 -9.62 19.01
N LYS A 307 -4.21 -8.58 18.36
CA LYS A 307 -3.45 -8.77 17.10
C LYS A 307 -2.11 -9.50 17.31
N LYS A 308 -1.57 -9.46 18.53
CA LYS A 308 -0.26 -10.02 18.89
C LYS A 308 -0.36 -11.34 19.66
N THR A 309 -1.56 -11.92 19.85
CA THR A 309 -1.71 -13.23 20.51
C THR A 309 -1.25 -14.39 19.61
N PHE A 310 -0.74 -15.47 20.19
CA PHE A 310 -0.41 -16.72 19.47
C PHE A 310 -1.64 -17.44 18.91
N THR A 311 -2.83 -17.16 19.45
CA THR A 311 -4.10 -17.69 18.98
C THR A 311 -4.43 -17.15 17.59
N SER A 312 -4.19 -17.97 16.57
CA SER A 312 -4.82 -17.81 15.26
C SER A 312 -6.35 -17.83 15.47
N PHE A 313 -7.05 -16.78 15.03
CA PHE A 313 -8.52 -16.68 15.05
C PHE A 313 -9.26 -17.77 14.23
N ASN A 314 -8.54 -18.73 13.65
CA ASN A 314 -9.14 -19.87 12.94
C ASN A 314 -9.53 -21.00 13.91
N LYS A 315 -10.57 -20.79 14.72
CA LYS A 315 -11.18 -21.86 15.55
C LYS A 315 -12.37 -22.49 14.81
N PHE A 316 -12.60 -23.80 15.03
CA PHE A 316 -13.58 -24.61 14.30
C PHE A 316 -14.76 -24.98 15.20
N LYS A 317 -15.98 -24.98 14.65
CA LYS A 317 -17.21 -25.28 15.40
C LYS A 317 -17.53 -26.77 15.43
N THR A 318 -17.19 -27.51 14.36
CA THR A 318 -17.50 -28.93 14.22
C THR A 318 -16.37 -29.70 13.54
N ALA A 319 -16.33 -31.02 13.75
CA ALA A 319 -15.34 -31.90 13.13
C ALA A 319 -15.39 -31.86 11.60
N ALA A 320 -16.57 -31.61 11.01
CA ALA A 320 -16.77 -31.54 9.56
C ALA A 320 -16.06 -30.36 8.87
N GLU A 321 -15.56 -29.38 9.64
CA GLU A 321 -14.90 -28.17 9.13
C GLU A 321 -13.38 -28.33 9.04
N ARG A 322 -12.89 -29.54 9.37
CA ARG A 322 -11.48 -29.91 9.30
C ARG A 322 -11.34 -31.33 8.75
N LEU A 323 -10.35 -31.54 7.90
CA LEU A 323 -9.99 -32.86 7.36
C LEU A 323 -8.51 -33.11 7.57
N GLY A 324 -8.13 -34.35 7.94
CA GLY A 324 -6.73 -34.78 8.04
C GLY A 324 -5.98 -34.41 9.33
N VAL A 325 -6.69 -33.96 10.38
CA VAL A 325 -6.13 -33.71 11.73
C VAL A 325 -7.17 -34.08 12.78
N ALA A 326 -6.72 -34.56 13.95
CA ALA A 326 -7.58 -34.75 15.11
C ALA A 326 -8.33 -33.47 15.46
N PHE A 327 -9.66 -33.58 15.59
CA PHE A 327 -10.53 -32.50 16.01
C PHE A 327 -10.56 -32.42 17.54
N ASN A 328 -10.28 -31.24 18.09
CA ASN A 328 -10.33 -31.02 19.54
C ASN A 328 -11.75 -30.58 19.94
N GLU A 329 -12.54 -31.54 20.44
CA GLU A 329 -13.92 -31.28 20.85
C GLU A 329 -14.05 -30.28 21.99
N ARG A 330 -13.07 -30.23 22.89
CA ARG A 330 -13.10 -29.32 24.05
C ARG A 330 -12.95 -27.88 23.60
N GLU A 331 -11.98 -27.61 22.72
CA GLU A 331 -11.79 -26.27 22.15
C GLU A 331 -12.96 -25.83 21.29
N ALA A 332 -13.58 -26.75 20.55
CA ALA A 332 -14.78 -26.46 19.77
C ALA A 332 -15.98 -26.17 20.67
N LYS A 333 -16.15 -26.91 21.78
CA LYS A 333 -17.17 -26.63 22.80
C LYS A 333 -16.95 -25.25 23.42
N ASP A 334 -15.74 -24.94 23.84
CA ASP A 334 -15.42 -23.64 24.45
C ASP A 334 -15.62 -22.48 23.46
N PHE A 335 -15.29 -22.71 22.17
CA PHE A 335 -15.51 -21.71 21.13
C PHE A 335 -16.99 -21.54 20.78
N ASN A 336 -17.77 -22.62 20.72
CA ASN A 336 -19.21 -22.56 20.52
C ASN A 336 -19.91 -21.90 21.72
N LYS A 337 -19.47 -22.22 22.94
CA LYS A 337 -19.95 -21.60 24.17
C LYS A 337 -19.63 -20.10 24.20
N PHE A 338 -18.44 -19.70 23.79
CA PHE A 338 -18.07 -18.29 23.62
C PHE A 338 -18.98 -17.57 22.60
N ILE A 339 -19.26 -18.19 21.45
CA ILE A 339 -20.17 -17.63 20.44
C ILE A 339 -21.56 -17.40 21.04
N GLU A 340 -22.06 -18.38 21.80
CA GLU A 340 -23.35 -18.33 22.48
C GLU A 340 -23.40 -17.28 23.61
N GLU A 341 -22.41 -17.29 24.52
CA GLU A 341 -22.28 -16.34 25.63
C GLU A 341 -22.10 -14.89 25.14
N CYS A 342 -21.45 -14.69 24.00
CA CYS A 342 -21.30 -13.38 23.36
C CYS A 342 -22.50 -12.98 22.46
N GLY A 343 -23.55 -13.80 22.39
CA GLY A 343 -24.74 -13.54 21.58
C GLY A 343 -24.46 -13.43 20.07
N LEU A 344 -23.41 -14.11 19.59
CA LEU A 344 -22.97 -14.11 18.19
C LEU A 344 -23.63 -15.26 17.41
N LYS A 345 -23.97 -15.00 16.15
CA LYS A 345 -24.46 -15.96 15.16
C LYS A 345 -23.42 -16.11 14.05
N ASP A 346 -23.19 -17.34 13.62
CA ASP A 346 -22.32 -17.66 12.49
C ASP A 346 -23.12 -17.59 11.19
N VAL A 347 -22.78 -16.64 10.31
CA VAL A 347 -23.45 -16.46 9.03
C VAL A 347 -22.88 -17.48 8.04
N LYS A 348 -23.74 -18.40 7.56
CA LYS A 348 -23.36 -19.39 6.56
C LYS A 348 -23.04 -18.71 5.23
N LEU A 349 -21.75 -18.58 4.92
CA LEU A 349 -21.28 -18.12 3.62
C LEU A 349 -21.39 -19.26 2.59
N GLY A 350 -21.92 -18.97 1.39
CA GLY A 350 -21.88 -19.90 0.27
C GLY A 350 -20.46 -20.08 -0.29
N GLY A 351 -20.14 -21.26 -0.84
CA GLY A 351 -18.82 -21.56 -1.43
C GLY A 351 -18.29 -22.97 -1.11
N PHE A 352 -16.99 -23.19 -1.31
CA PHE A 352 -16.34 -24.50 -1.10
C PHE A 352 -16.35 -24.94 0.38
N LYS A 353 -16.40 -26.27 0.59
CA LYS A 353 -16.47 -26.93 1.91
C LYS A 353 -15.26 -26.67 2.82
N TYR A 354 -14.09 -26.37 2.26
CA TYR A 354 -12.88 -25.93 2.96
C TYR A 354 -12.25 -24.75 2.23
N THR A 355 -11.61 -23.82 2.94
CA THR A 355 -11.07 -22.56 2.36
C THR A 355 -9.59 -22.35 2.60
N ARG A 356 -8.96 -23.25 3.35
CA ARG A 356 -7.51 -23.32 3.49
C ARG A 356 -7.05 -24.78 3.50
N VAL A 357 -5.94 -25.02 2.83
CA VAL A 357 -5.23 -26.29 2.83
C VAL A 357 -3.83 -26.04 3.39
N SER A 358 -3.31 -26.94 4.21
CA SER A 358 -1.94 -26.86 4.75
C SER A 358 -0.90 -27.01 3.66
N SER A 359 0.32 -26.53 3.92
CA SER A 359 1.46 -26.60 2.99
C SER A 359 1.83 -28.03 2.57
N ASN A 360 1.51 -29.03 3.40
CA ASN A 360 1.71 -30.44 3.10
C ASN A 360 0.49 -31.12 2.43
N GLY A 361 -0.58 -30.37 2.11
CA GLY A 361 -1.75 -30.87 1.38
C GLY A 361 -2.69 -31.81 2.15
N LEU A 362 -2.27 -32.33 3.30
CA LEU A 362 -3.01 -33.35 4.05
C LEU A 362 -4.13 -32.77 4.93
N GLN A 363 -4.04 -31.49 5.28
CA GLN A 363 -4.98 -30.86 6.22
C GLN A 363 -5.82 -29.81 5.51
N HIS A 364 -7.14 -29.96 5.60
CA HIS A 364 -8.09 -29.00 5.04
C HIS A 364 -8.87 -28.34 6.18
N SER A 365 -9.18 -27.06 6.02
CA SER A 365 -9.80 -26.25 7.07
C SER A 365 -10.73 -25.19 6.47
N LYS A 366 -11.94 -25.07 7.02
CA LYS A 366 -12.87 -23.96 6.72
C LYS A 366 -12.57 -22.79 7.66
N ILE A 367 -11.90 -21.76 7.15
CA ILE A 367 -11.40 -20.61 7.93
C ILE A 367 -12.13 -19.29 7.64
N ASP A 368 -12.92 -19.23 6.58
CA ASP A 368 -13.79 -18.11 6.22
C ASP A 368 -15.09 -18.19 7.02
N ARG A 369 -15.18 -17.41 8.09
CA ARG A 369 -16.42 -17.26 8.88
C ARG A 369 -16.76 -15.80 9.08
N PHE A 370 -18.05 -15.56 9.26
CA PHE A 370 -18.56 -14.25 9.60
C PHE A 370 -19.45 -14.39 10.83
N LEU A 371 -18.89 -14.06 12.00
CA LEU A 371 -19.62 -14.06 13.27
C LEU A 371 -20.18 -12.66 13.52
N VAL A 372 -21.50 -12.57 13.66
CA VAL A 372 -22.22 -11.31 13.85
C VAL A 372 -23.07 -11.40 15.11
N SER A 373 -23.16 -10.34 15.92
CA SER A 373 -24.12 -10.36 17.02
C SER A 373 -25.54 -10.46 16.48
N SER A 374 -26.45 -11.09 17.21
CA SER A 374 -27.89 -11.07 16.94
C SER A 374 -28.35 -9.63 16.67
N SER A 375 -27.89 -8.69 17.49
CA SER A 375 -28.10 -7.26 17.29
C SER A 375 -27.48 -6.66 16.01
N ILE A 376 -26.51 -7.27 15.32
CA ILE A 376 -26.06 -6.82 13.98
C ILE A 376 -27.03 -7.31 12.90
N CYS A 377 -27.56 -8.53 13.03
CA CYS A 377 -28.62 -9.02 12.14
C CYS A 377 -29.93 -8.24 12.37
N ASP A 378 -30.22 -7.87 13.61
CA ASP A 378 -31.43 -7.12 13.98
C ASP A 378 -31.28 -5.60 13.76
N ARG A 379 -30.05 -5.04 13.86
CA ARG A 379 -29.74 -3.63 13.53
C ARG A 379 -29.37 -3.39 12.07
N PHE A 380 -29.31 -4.43 11.24
CA PHE A 380 -29.23 -4.29 9.78
C PHE A 380 -30.21 -5.21 9.01
N PRO A 381 -31.53 -4.95 9.06
CA PRO A 381 -32.48 -5.63 8.17
C PRO A 381 -32.58 -5.02 6.75
N ALA A 382 -31.74 -4.02 6.42
CA ALA A 382 -31.96 -2.93 5.45
C ALA A 382 -32.38 -1.65 6.19
N LEU A 383 -31.83 -0.50 5.77
CA LEU A 383 -32.01 0.82 6.39
C LEU A 383 -33.50 1.15 6.55
N GLU A 384 -34.02 1.08 7.76
CA GLU A 384 -35.41 1.42 8.03
C GLU A 384 -35.66 2.91 7.72
N GLY A 385 -36.61 3.18 6.84
CA GLY A 385 -36.97 4.53 6.39
C GLY A 385 -36.20 5.08 5.18
N TYR A 386 -34.99 4.62 4.87
CA TYR A 386 -34.25 5.08 3.67
C TYR A 386 -34.97 4.66 2.39
N GLU A 387 -35.30 3.37 2.28
CA GLU A 387 -36.04 2.81 1.14
C GLU A 387 -37.41 3.50 1.01
N ARG A 388 -38.06 3.77 2.14
CA ARG A 388 -39.34 4.49 2.20
C ARG A 388 -39.21 5.92 1.68
N VAL A 389 -38.22 6.69 2.12
CA VAL A 389 -38.00 8.08 1.67
C VAL A 389 -37.65 8.14 0.19
N VAL A 390 -36.84 7.20 -0.33
CA VAL A 390 -36.53 7.14 -1.76
C VAL A 390 -37.79 6.81 -2.55
N LYS A 391 -38.55 5.78 -2.14
CA LYS A 391 -39.79 5.37 -2.80
C LYS A 391 -40.85 6.48 -2.78
N GLU A 392 -41.15 7.04 -1.61
CA GLU A 392 -42.07 8.17 -1.46
C GLU A 392 -41.60 9.37 -2.27
N ALA A 393 -40.32 9.72 -2.28
CA ALA A 393 -39.85 10.86 -3.09
C ALA A 393 -39.98 10.63 -4.59
N TRP A 394 -39.83 9.37 -5.02
CA TRP A 394 -39.91 8.98 -6.42
C TRP A 394 -41.36 8.91 -6.91
N GLU A 395 -42.30 8.57 -6.02
CA GLU A 395 -43.74 8.41 -6.29
C GLU A 395 -44.55 9.70 -6.01
N ASP A 396 -44.09 10.61 -5.14
CA ASP A 396 -44.79 11.84 -4.69
C ASP A 396 -44.78 12.99 -5.72
N VAL A 397 -44.19 12.80 -6.91
CA VAL A 397 -44.36 13.77 -7.99
C VAL A 397 -45.79 13.61 -8.53
N SER A 398 -46.71 14.47 -8.08
CA SER A 398 -48.03 14.65 -8.68
C SER A 398 -47.85 15.24 -10.08
N VAL A 399 -47.70 14.37 -11.07
CA VAL A 399 -47.43 14.77 -12.45
C VAL A 399 -48.72 15.26 -13.11
N ASP A 400 -48.74 16.55 -13.47
CA ASP A 400 -49.52 17.04 -14.61
C ASP A 400 -49.09 16.23 -15.85
N GLN A 401 -49.98 15.37 -16.35
CA GLN A 401 -49.68 14.39 -17.40
C GLN A 401 -49.28 15.04 -18.74
N HIS A 402 -49.39 16.37 -18.86
CA HIS A 402 -49.12 17.13 -20.08
C HIS A 402 -47.66 17.65 -20.19
N ARG A 403 -46.77 17.43 -19.20
CA ARG A 403 -45.35 17.81 -19.30
C ARG A 403 -44.44 16.73 -19.92
N ASP A 404 -43.39 17.19 -20.61
CA ASP A 404 -42.33 16.37 -21.20
C ASP A 404 -41.67 15.39 -20.21
N PHE A 405 -41.34 14.17 -20.66
CA PHE A 405 -40.80 13.10 -19.82
C PHE A 405 -39.43 13.42 -19.20
N PHE A 406 -38.54 14.11 -19.91
CA PHE A 406 -37.22 14.49 -19.38
C PHE A 406 -37.35 15.50 -18.23
N VAL A 407 -38.32 16.41 -18.33
CA VAL A 407 -38.63 17.37 -17.27
C VAL A 407 -39.11 16.63 -16.02
N ARG A 408 -40.01 15.66 -16.17
CA ARG A 408 -40.54 14.83 -15.07
C ARG A 408 -39.46 13.98 -14.41
N PHE A 409 -38.60 13.33 -15.18
CA PHE A 409 -37.49 12.52 -14.64
C PHE A 409 -36.48 13.39 -13.88
N LYS A 410 -36.16 14.58 -14.41
CA LYS A 410 -35.31 15.57 -13.73
C LYS A 410 -35.94 16.08 -12.44
N GLU A 411 -37.25 16.28 -12.41
CA GLU A 411 -38.01 16.69 -11.21
C GLU A 411 -38.03 15.58 -10.14
N LYS A 412 -38.25 14.31 -10.51
CA LYS A 412 -38.13 13.14 -9.61
C LYS A 412 -36.75 13.06 -8.96
N LEU A 413 -35.67 13.23 -9.74
CA LEU A 413 -34.30 13.26 -9.21
C LEU A 413 -34.08 14.43 -8.24
N LYS A 414 -34.57 15.63 -8.58
CA LYS A 414 -34.46 16.82 -7.72
C LYS A 414 -35.23 16.65 -6.41
N LEU A 415 -36.45 16.13 -6.45
CA LEU A 415 -37.28 15.90 -5.28
C LEU A 415 -36.67 14.83 -4.37
N THR A 416 -36.19 13.73 -4.94
CA THR A 416 -35.47 12.66 -4.23
C THR A 416 -34.24 13.20 -3.51
N LYS A 417 -33.44 14.02 -4.19
CA LYS A 417 -32.29 14.70 -3.59
C LYS A 417 -32.71 15.62 -2.44
N TYR A 418 -33.80 16.36 -2.60
CA TYR A 418 -34.30 17.27 -1.57
C TYR A 418 -34.78 16.51 -0.34
N LYS A 419 -35.67 15.51 -0.49
CA LYS A 419 -36.19 14.69 0.61
C LYS A 419 -35.08 13.93 1.34
N LEU A 420 -34.11 13.37 0.62
CA LEU A 420 -32.93 12.73 1.23
C LEU A 420 -32.06 13.71 2.03
N ARG A 421 -31.93 14.97 1.58
CA ARG A 421 -31.20 16.01 2.33
C ARG A 421 -31.92 16.38 3.63
N VAL A 422 -33.24 16.54 3.58
CA VAL A 422 -34.06 16.85 4.77
C VAL A 422 -33.98 15.69 5.76
N TRP A 423 -34.22 14.46 5.30
CA TRP A 423 -34.12 13.25 6.11
C TRP A 423 -32.73 13.10 6.75
N ASN A 424 -31.65 13.26 5.98
CA ASN A 424 -30.30 13.14 6.52
C ASN A 424 -29.96 14.26 7.52
N LYS A 425 -30.50 15.48 7.35
CA LYS A 425 -30.31 16.58 8.31
C LYS A 425 -31.01 16.30 9.65
N ALA A 426 -32.24 15.78 9.61
CA ALA A 426 -32.96 15.36 10.80
C ALA A 426 -32.21 14.24 11.52
N ARG A 427 -31.82 13.19 10.79
CA ARG A 427 -31.04 12.05 11.29
C ARG A 427 -29.71 12.46 11.94
N LEU A 428 -28.95 13.36 11.32
CA LEU A 428 -27.69 13.87 11.89
C LEU A 428 -27.90 14.69 13.16
N THR A 429 -29.07 15.31 13.31
CA THR A 429 -29.43 16.06 14.52
C THR A 429 -29.77 15.08 15.65
N ASP A 430 -30.49 14.01 15.35
CA ASP A 430 -30.83 12.95 16.31
C ASP A 430 -29.59 12.15 16.72
N GLU A 431 -28.72 11.74 15.78
CA GLU A 431 -27.45 11.05 16.10
C GLU A 431 -26.52 11.89 17.01
N LYS A 432 -26.58 13.21 16.88
CA LYS A 432 -25.81 14.10 17.77
C LYS A 432 -26.43 14.11 19.17
N LYS A 433 -27.76 14.21 19.28
CA LYS A 433 -28.46 14.11 20.56
C LYS A 433 -28.19 12.77 21.23
N ASP A 434 -28.22 11.66 20.48
CA ASP A 434 -27.92 10.32 20.99
C ASP A 434 -26.47 10.21 21.49
N CYS A 435 -25.50 10.74 20.73
CA CYS A 435 -24.10 10.78 21.18
C CYS A 435 -23.91 11.58 22.48
N ASP A 436 -24.61 12.71 22.61
CA ASP A 436 -24.50 13.59 23.77
C ASP A 436 -25.24 12.98 24.98
N ALA A 437 -26.38 12.31 24.76
CA ALA A 437 -27.12 11.55 25.78
C ALA A 437 -26.32 10.34 26.31
N LEU A 438 -25.70 9.55 25.42
CA LEU A 438 -24.85 8.42 25.79
C LEU A 438 -23.63 8.85 26.61
N ARG A 439 -23.02 10.00 26.27
CA ARG A 439 -21.93 10.58 27.08
C ARG A 439 -22.41 11.01 28.45
N THR A 440 -23.54 11.72 28.51
CA THR A 440 -24.11 12.17 29.78
C THR A 440 -24.45 11.00 30.71
N ARG A 441 -24.97 9.89 30.17
CA ARG A 441 -25.21 8.67 30.95
C ARG A 441 -23.92 7.98 31.38
N LEU A 442 -22.91 7.92 30.52
CA LEU A 442 -21.58 7.39 30.87
C LEU A 442 -20.94 8.19 32.02
N ASP A 443 -21.03 9.52 31.96
CA ASP A 443 -20.52 10.40 33.01
C ASP A 443 -21.30 10.17 34.33
N GLY A 444 -22.63 9.99 34.26
CA GLY A 444 -23.46 9.66 35.42
C GLY A 444 -23.13 8.30 36.05
N ILE A 445 -22.87 7.28 35.24
CA ILE A 445 -22.45 5.94 35.72
C ILE A 445 -21.10 6.03 36.42
N GLU A 446 -20.17 6.86 35.96
CA GLU A 446 -18.88 7.06 36.62
C GLU A 446 -19.06 7.65 38.04
N VAL A 447 -19.99 8.60 38.20
CA VAL A 447 -20.36 9.15 39.51
C VAL A 447 -21.06 8.10 40.40
N GLU A 448 -21.99 7.31 39.85
CA GLU A 448 -22.70 6.24 40.58
C GLU A 448 -21.73 5.13 41.05
N MET A 449 -20.69 4.84 40.25
CA MET A 449 -19.62 3.89 40.61
C MET A 449 -18.70 4.44 41.72
N GLU A 450 -18.41 5.73 41.73
CA GLU A 450 -17.64 6.39 42.80
C GLU A 450 -18.39 6.37 44.14
N LEU A 451 -19.72 6.37 44.10
CA LEU A 451 -20.60 6.26 45.26
C LEU A 451 -20.79 4.81 45.75
N GLY A 452 -20.14 3.82 45.13
CA GLY A 452 -20.10 2.43 45.59
C GLY A 452 -21.38 1.62 45.37
N MET A 453 -22.28 2.07 44.49
CA MET A 453 -23.55 1.39 44.21
C MET A 453 -23.39 0.31 43.13
N ARG A 454 -24.08 -0.83 43.27
CA ARG A 454 -24.34 -1.90 42.27
C ARG A 454 -23.28 -2.07 41.15
N LEU A 455 -22.02 -2.31 41.55
CA LEU A 455 -20.85 -2.26 40.68
C LEU A 455 -20.92 -3.20 39.45
N ASN A 456 -21.55 -4.37 39.57
CA ASN A 456 -21.64 -5.34 38.46
C ASN A 456 -22.65 -4.91 37.39
N ASP A 457 -23.81 -4.41 37.78
CA ASP A 457 -24.85 -3.95 36.85
C ASP A 457 -24.37 -2.69 36.10
N LEU A 458 -23.71 -1.77 36.83
CA LEU A 458 -23.13 -0.54 36.27
C LEU A 458 -21.97 -0.81 35.31
N ASN A 459 -21.13 -1.82 35.57
CA ASN A 459 -20.06 -2.22 34.65
C ASN A 459 -20.63 -2.82 33.35
N ASN A 460 -21.71 -3.59 33.43
CA ASN A 460 -22.37 -4.14 32.25
C ASN A 460 -23.02 -3.02 31.42
N GLU A 461 -23.75 -2.10 32.07
CA GLU A 461 -24.35 -0.94 31.41
C GLU A 461 -23.30 -0.03 30.77
N LYS A 462 -22.20 0.29 31.49
CA LYS A 462 -21.05 1.04 30.96
C LYS A 462 -20.46 0.39 29.70
N THR A 463 -20.34 -0.93 29.70
CA THR A 463 -19.77 -1.67 28.56
C THR A 463 -20.66 -1.56 27.32
N VAL A 464 -21.99 -1.67 27.49
CA VAL A 464 -22.97 -1.53 26.40
C VAL A 464 -22.97 -0.11 25.84
N LEU A 465 -22.99 0.92 26.72
CA LEU A 465 -23.00 2.31 26.30
C LEU A 465 -21.70 2.72 25.58
N LEU A 466 -20.53 2.22 26.04
CA LEU A 466 -19.25 2.42 25.34
C LEU A 466 -19.23 1.76 23.97
N HIS A 467 -19.85 0.58 23.82
CA HIS A 467 -19.98 -0.08 22.53
C HIS A 467 -20.81 0.77 21.56
N ASP A 468 -22.00 1.20 21.96
CA ASP A 468 -22.90 2.00 21.12
C ASP A 468 -22.29 3.36 20.74
N LEU A 469 -21.58 4.02 21.66
CA LEU A 469 -20.84 5.24 21.38
C LEU A 469 -19.71 5.03 20.35
N ASN A 470 -19.01 3.90 20.42
CA ASN A 470 -17.95 3.56 19.47
C ASN A 470 -18.51 3.25 18.08
N VAL A 471 -19.68 2.61 17.98
CA VAL A 471 -20.39 2.38 16.71
C VAL A 471 -20.73 3.71 16.05
N LEU A 472 -21.28 4.68 16.79
CA LEU A 472 -21.61 6.01 16.27
C LEU A 472 -20.35 6.79 15.83
N LYS A 473 -19.26 6.72 16.60
CA LYS A 473 -17.96 7.33 16.23
C LYS A 473 -17.37 6.72 14.95
N LYS A 474 -17.45 5.39 14.79
CA LYS A 474 -16.93 4.67 13.61
C LYS A 474 -17.70 5.03 12.34
N ARG A 475 -19.03 5.14 12.44
CA ARG A 475 -19.90 5.60 11.33
C ARG A 475 -19.48 6.98 10.82
N LYS A 476 -19.20 7.91 11.74
CA LYS A 476 -18.73 9.26 11.42
C LYS A 476 -17.35 9.28 10.74
N ALA A 477 -16.44 8.38 11.14
CA ALA A 477 -15.13 8.24 10.51
C ALA A 477 -15.23 7.69 9.07
N LEU A 478 -16.09 6.70 8.84
CA LEU A 478 -16.38 6.13 7.51
C LEU A 478 -16.94 7.18 6.54
N GLU A 479 -17.89 8.01 7.00
CA GLU A 479 -18.45 9.10 6.20
C GLU A 479 -17.39 10.13 5.79
N LEU A 480 -16.46 10.44 6.71
CA LEU A 480 -15.36 11.38 6.47
C LEU A 480 -14.33 10.82 5.48
N SER A 481 -14.07 9.52 5.55
CA SER A 481 -13.21 8.78 4.62
C SER A 481 -13.79 8.79 3.20
N GLN A 482 -15.09 8.51 3.05
CA GLN A 482 -15.77 8.60 1.75
C GLN A 482 -15.69 10.01 1.14
N LYS A 483 -15.85 11.07 1.96
CA LYS A 483 -15.71 12.46 1.50
C LYS A 483 -14.30 12.82 1.04
N LEU A 484 -13.28 12.09 1.49
CA LEU A 484 -11.86 12.35 1.19
C LEU A 484 -11.35 11.65 -0.08
N LYS A 485 -12.05 10.61 -0.57
CA LYS A 485 -11.73 9.86 -1.81
C LYS A 485 -10.25 9.43 -1.91
N THR A 486 -9.63 9.09 -0.79
CA THR A 486 -8.25 8.58 -0.73
C THR A 486 -8.27 7.06 -0.71
N GLU A 487 -7.84 6.43 -1.80
CA GLU A 487 -7.57 5.01 -1.88
C GLU A 487 -6.22 4.70 -1.20
N TRP A 488 -6.26 3.80 -0.22
CA TRP A 488 -5.15 3.05 0.38
C TRP A 488 -4.09 3.73 1.27
N THR A 489 -3.92 5.05 1.26
CA THR A 489 -2.86 5.68 2.09
C THR A 489 -3.23 5.90 3.56
N LEU A 490 -4.47 5.55 3.98
CA LEU A 490 -5.05 5.91 5.29
C LEU A 490 -5.88 4.76 5.91
N GLU A 491 -5.45 3.51 5.78
CA GLU A 491 -6.01 2.37 6.54
C GLU A 491 -5.24 2.07 7.84
N GLY A 492 -4.42 3.02 8.31
CA GLY A 492 -3.62 2.89 9.53
C GLY A 492 -3.97 3.87 10.66
N ASP A 493 -4.88 4.83 10.46
CA ASP A 493 -5.13 5.89 11.44
C ASP A 493 -6.63 6.27 11.51
N GLU A 494 -7.32 5.88 12.59
CA GLU A 494 -8.76 6.12 12.82
C GLU A 494 -9.06 7.54 13.36
N ASN A 495 -8.33 8.55 12.90
CA ASN A 495 -8.45 9.90 13.47
C ASN A 495 -9.38 10.82 12.66
N SER A 496 -10.64 10.93 13.09
CA SER A 496 -11.62 11.87 12.52
C SER A 496 -11.19 13.35 12.58
N LYS A 497 -10.38 13.77 13.58
CA LYS A 497 -9.84 15.13 13.64
C LYS A 497 -8.81 15.39 12.55
N PHE A 498 -7.98 14.41 12.21
CA PHE A 498 -7.02 14.50 11.11
C PHE A 498 -7.74 14.72 9.77
N PHE A 499 -8.74 13.88 9.48
CA PHE A 499 -9.57 14.00 8.28
C PHE A 499 -10.32 15.35 8.20
N HIS A 500 -10.87 15.84 9.32
CA HIS A 500 -11.50 17.15 9.39
C HIS A 500 -10.50 18.31 9.18
N ALA A 501 -9.32 18.24 9.80
CA ALA A 501 -8.27 19.23 9.66
C ALA A 501 -7.72 19.27 8.23
N TYR A 502 -7.56 18.10 7.61
CA TYR A 502 -7.13 17.96 6.22
C TYR A 502 -8.17 18.50 5.23
N LEU A 503 -9.46 18.18 5.42
CA LEU A 503 -10.56 18.77 4.64
C LEU A 503 -10.61 20.30 4.78
N LYS A 504 -10.49 20.81 6.00
CA LYS A 504 -10.44 22.26 6.26
C LYS A 504 -9.23 22.91 5.59
N LYS A 505 -8.04 22.30 5.69
CA LYS A 505 -6.81 22.78 5.05
C LYS A 505 -6.93 22.78 3.53
N ARG A 506 -7.43 21.70 2.91
CA ARG A 506 -7.62 21.59 1.46
C ARG A 506 -8.67 22.57 0.95
N ARG A 507 -9.80 22.72 1.64
CA ARG A 507 -10.82 23.75 1.31
C ARG A 507 -10.25 25.16 1.44
N ARG A 508 -9.45 25.44 2.46
CA ARG A 508 -8.79 26.74 2.65
C ARG A 508 -7.77 27.06 1.56
N LEU A 509 -7.02 26.06 1.10
CA LEU A 509 -6.01 26.19 0.04
C LEU A 509 -6.63 26.27 -1.37
N ALA A 510 -7.76 25.59 -1.60
CA ALA A 510 -8.45 25.56 -2.89
C ALA A 510 -9.54 26.63 -3.04
N ALA A 511 -9.82 27.41 -1.99
CA ALA A 511 -10.83 28.46 -2.03
C ALA A 511 -10.37 29.61 -2.92
N ILE A 512 -11.19 29.95 -3.92
CA ILE A 512 -10.99 31.12 -4.77
C ILE A 512 -11.44 32.35 -3.95
N ARG A 513 -10.48 33.16 -3.49
CA ARG A 513 -10.73 34.35 -2.66
C ARG A 513 -10.92 35.63 -3.48
N GLY A 514 -10.33 35.66 -4.67
CA GLY A 514 -10.44 36.77 -5.60
C GLY A 514 -9.86 36.37 -6.95
N ILE A 515 -10.17 37.15 -7.98
CA ILE A 515 -9.61 37.01 -9.32
C ILE A 515 -9.03 38.35 -9.77
N LYS A 516 -7.98 38.29 -10.58
CA LYS A 516 -7.42 39.47 -11.24
C LYS A 516 -8.00 39.57 -12.64
N HIS A 517 -8.74 40.63 -12.93
CA HIS A 517 -9.36 40.87 -14.24
C HIS A 517 -9.01 42.28 -14.72
N ASN A 518 -8.45 42.40 -15.93
CA ASN A 518 -7.98 43.67 -16.53
C ASN A 518 -7.02 44.50 -15.66
N GLY A 519 -6.27 43.85 -14.76
CA GLY A 519 -5.32 44.52 -13.86
C GLY A 519 -5.84 44.71 -12.43
N ASP A 520 -7.16 44.72 -12.25
CA ASP A 520 -7.80 44.95 -10.95
C ASP A 520 -8.13 43.65 -10.21
N TRP A 521 -8.05 43.70 -8.88
CA TRP A 521 -8.42 42.58 -8.01
C TRP A 521 -9.90 42.64 -7.65
N VAL A 522 -10.63 41.58 -7.96
CA VAL A 522 -12.04 41.41 -7.66
C VAL A 522 -12.21 40.33 -6.59
N GLU A 523 -12.68 40.72 -5.41
CA GLU A 523 -12.88 39.81 -4.27
C GLU A 523 -14.36 39.50 -3.99
N CYS A 524 -15.30 40.25 -4.59
CA CYS A 524 -16.74 40.06 -4.36
C CYS A 524 -17.21 38.70 -4.91
N PRO A 525 -17.73 37.77 -4.08
CA PRO A 525 -18.10 36.42 -4.50
C PRO A 525 -19.17 36.35 -5.60
N ILE A 526 -20.08 37.33 -5.64
CA ILE A 526 -21.14 37.42 -6.67
C ILE A 526 -20.50 37.77 -8.01
N VAL A 527 -19.63 38.78 -8.01
CA VAL A 527 -18.95 39.24 -9.22
C VAL A 527 -17.97 38.17 -9.74
N ILE A 528 -17.25 37.48 -8.85
CA ILE A 528 -16.42 36.31 -9.21
C ILE A 528 -17.27 35.24 -9.89
N LYS A 529 -18.45 34.93 -9.36
CA LYS A 529 -19.37 33.95 -9.99
C LYS A 529 -19.81 34.38 -11.39
N GLU A 530 -20.16 35.64 -11.57
CA GLU A 530 -20.56 36.17 -12.88
C GLU A 530 -19.39 36.12 -13.88
N PHE A 531 -18.17 36.49 -13.46
CA PHE A 531 -16.98 36.40 -14.31
C PHE A 531 -16.68 34.98 -14.79
N PHE A 532 -16.72 34.00 -13.87
CA PHE A 532 -16.52 32.60 -14.25
C PHE A 532 -17.64 32.07 -15.14
N PHE A 533 -18.88 32.51 -14.90
CA PHE A 533 -20.04 32.20 -15.74
C PHE A 533 -19.83 32.72 -17.17
N GLU A 534 -19.57 34.02 -17.35
CA GLU A 534 -19.37 34.62 -18.68
C GLU A 534 -18.12 34.07 -19.40
N HIS A 535 -17.02 33.86 -18.66
CA HIS A 535 -15.80 33.26 -19.23
C HIS A 535 -16.04 31.83 -19.76
N HIS A 536 -16.78 31.00 -19.02
CA HIS A 536 -17.03 29.63 -19.48
C HIS A 536 -18.14 29.58 -20.53
N LYS A 537 -19.18 30.41 -20.40
CA LYS A 537 -20.25 30.54 -21.39
C LYS A 537 -19.69 30.94 -22.75
N SER A 538 -18.89 32.01 -22.82
CA SER A 538 -18.23 32.44 -24.07
C SER A 538 -17.31 31.36 -24.67
N LYS A 539 -16.63 30.59 -23.82
CA LYS A 539 -15.78 29.48 -24.25
C LYS A 539 -16.56 28.32 -24.88
N PHE A 540 -17.82 28.11 -24.52
CA PHE A 540 -18.68 27.06 -25.06
C PHE A 540 -19.72 27.59 -26.06
N SER A 541 -19.71 28.89 -26.38
CA SER A 541 -20.59 29.49 -27.39
C SER A 541 -20.10 29.16 -28.81
N LYS A 542 -21.00 29.15 -29.78
CA LYS A 542 -20.68 28.91 -31.20
C LYS A 542 -19.71 29.98 -31.73
N TRP A 543 -18.80 29.59 -32.61
CA TRP A 543 -17.92 30.57 -33.27
C TRP A 543 -18.74 31.43 -34.22
N VAL A 544 -18.75 32.75 -34.01
CA VAL A 544 -19.27 33.72 -34.98
C VAL A 544 -18.21 33.84 -36.09
N ARG A 545 -18.54 33.35 -37.29
CA ARG A 545 -17.63 32.96 -38.39
C ARG A 545 -16.49 33.93 -38.76
N SER A 546 -15.40 33.35 -39.23
CA SER A 546 -14.65 33.83 -40.40
C SER A 546 -14.34 32.63 -41.32
N SER A 547 -14.77 32.74 -42.57
CA SER A 547 -14.55 31.82 -43.69
C SER A 547 -13.14 31.21 -43.72
N GLY A 548 -13.01 29.88 -43.77
CA GLY A 548 -11.68 29.28 -43.91
C GLY A 548 -11.52 27.78 -43.69
N VAL A 549 -12.49 26.95 -44.07
CA VAL A 549 -12.36 25.62 -44.74
C VAL A 549 -13.82 25.27 -45.10
N GLY A 550 -14.19 25.45 -46.36
CA GLY A 550 -15.57 25.23 -46.80
C GLY A 550 -15.98 23.75 -46.73
N ALA A 551 -17.29 23.52 -46.71
CA ALA A 551 -17.97 22.21 -46.74
C ALA A 551 -17.57 21.26 -47.91
N GLY A 552 -16.62 21.67 -48.76
CA GLY A 552 -16.08 20.92 -49.89
C GLY A 552 -14.66 20.36 -49.72
N THR A 553 -13.94 20.67 -48.63
CA THR A 553 -12.49 20.38 -48.56
C THR A 553 -12.13 19.06 -47.87
N VAL A 554 -13.06 18.39 -47.19
CA VAL A 554 -12.78 17.08 -46.60
C VAL A 554 -12.66 16.05 -47.74
N GLY A 555 -11.46 15.49 -47.95
CA GLY A 555 -11.17 14.49 -48.99
C GLY A 555 -11.99 13.20 -48.86
N THR A 556 -11.74 12.22 -49.72
CA THR A 556 -12.47 10.93 -49.71
C THR A 556 -12.23 10.17 -48.40
N ILE A 557 -13.25 10.07 -47.54
CA ILE A 557 -13.23 9.27 -46.30
C ILE A 557 -13.87 7.89 -46.55
N GLN A 558 -13.36 6.85 -45.88
CA GLN A 558 -13.92 5.50 -45.93
C GLN A 558 -15.33 5.45 -45.33
N GLN A 559 -16.27 4.82 -46.03
CA GLN A 559 -17.65 4.66 -45.57
C GLN A 559 -17.89 3.37 -44.77
N LEU A 560 -18.86 3.41 -43.85
CA LEU A 560 -19.32 2.23 -43.10
C LEU A 560 -19.95 1.16 -44.00
N PRO A 561 -19.64 -0.14 -43.81
CA PRO A 561 -20.31 -1.25 -44.50
C PRO A 561 -21.81 -1.31 -44.20
N VAL A 562 -22.64 -1.70 -45.18
CA VAL A 562 -24.12 -1.67 -45.10
C VAL A 562 -24.68 -2.39 -43.87
N GLY A 563 -24.24 -3.63 -43.59
CA GLY A 563 -24.74 -4.40 -42.44
C GLY A 563 -24.35 -3.85 -41.06
N HIS A 564 -23.36 -2.94 -40.97
CA HIS A 564 -23.06 -2.24 -39.72
C HIS A 564 -23.98 -1.04 -39.50
N ARG A 565 -24.57 -0.47 -40.57
CA ARG A 565 -25.51 0.65 -40.46
C ARG A 565 -26.82 0.19 -39.80
N GLU A 566 -27.31 -0.98 -40.16
CA GLU A 566 -28.53 -1.58 -39.61
C GLU A 566 -28.41 -1.96 -38.12
N LEU A 567 -27.23 -2.38 -37.67
CA LEU A 567 -26.96 -2.70 -36.25
C LEU A 567 -26.96 -1.47 -35.34
N LEU A 568 -26.72 -0.27 -35.89
CA LEU A 568 -26.73 0.97 -35.12
C LEU A 568 -28.18 1.39 -34.81
N VAL A 569 -29.16 1.00 -35.64
CA VAL A 569 -30.56 1.46 -35.61
C VAL A 569 -31.48 0.53 -34.77
N ARG A 570 -30.93 -0.46 -34.05
CA ARG A 570 -31.72 -1.48 -33.31
C ARG A 570 -32.09 -1.04 -31.89
N GLN A 571 -33.31 -1.37 -31.44
CA GLN A 571 -33.76 -1.15 -30.05
C GLN A 571 -32.86 -1.85 -29.00
N PRO A 572 -32.43 -1.14 -27.94
CA PRO A 572 -31.61 -1.70 -26.86
C PRO A 572 -32.44 -2.60 -25.92
N VAL A 573 -31.85 -3.74 -25.54
CA VAL A 573 -32.50 -4.71 -24.63
C VAL A 573 -32.13 -4.39 -23.18
N MET A 574 -33.05 -4.60 -22.23
CA MET A 574 -32.82 -4.42 -20.78
C MET A 574 -31.47 -4.98 -20.28
N GLY A 575 -31.08 -6.15 -20.78
CA GLY A 575 -29.81 -6.79 -20.42
C GLY A 575 -28.57 -5.97 -20.82
N GLU A 576 -28.62 -5.27 -21.96
CA GLU A 576 -27.55 -4.41 -22.46
C GLU A 576 -27.43 -3.15 -21.59
N VAL A 577 -28.55 -2.51 -21.28
CA VAL A 577 -28.61 -1.33 -20.39
C VAL A 577 -28.09 -1.67 -19.00
N LYS A 578 -28.51 -2.81 -18.45
CA LYS A 578 -28.04 -3.30 -17.15
C LYS A 578 -26.54 -3.60 -17.17
N ALA A 579 -26.01 -4.20 -18.24
CA ALA A 579 -24.58 -4.47 -18.36
C ALA A 579 -23.74 -3.18 -18.34
N VAL A 580 -24.16 -2.13 -19.06
CA VAL A 580 -23.49 -0.81 -19.09
C VAL A 580 -23.51 -0.15 -17.71
N VAL A 581 -24.65 -0.16 -17.01
CA VAL A 581 -24.78 0.38 -15.65
C VAL A 581 -23.87 -0.38 -14.67
N TRP A 582 -23.73 -1.71 -14.84
CA TRP A 582 -22.88 -2.54 -13.97
C TRP A 582 -21.38 -2.38 -14.24
N ASP A 583 -20.97 -2.13 -15.49
CA ASP A 583 -19.59 -1.84 -15.87
C ASP A 583 -19.10 -0.47 -15.34
N CYS A 584 -20.03 0.45 -15.07
CA CYS A 584 -19.71 1.72 -14.42
C CYS A 584 -19.27 1.52 -12.95
N GLY A 585 -18.12 2.09 -12.56
CA GLY A 585 -17.62 1.98 -11.19
C GLY A 585 -18.56 2.62 -10.14
N SER A 586 -18.94 1.85 -9.12
CA SER A 586 -19.91 2.28 -8.08
C SER A 586 -19.43 3.48 -7.25
N SER A 587 -18.11 3.70 -7.14
CA SER A 587 -17.46 4.76 -6.37
C SER A 587 -17.08 6.01 -7.18
N LYS A 588 -17.49 6.10 -8.46
CA LYS A 588 -17.19 7.28 -9.30
C LYS A 588 -17.93 8.53 -8.80
N ALA A 589 -17.37 9.70 -9.11
CA ALA A 589 -17.94 10.98 -8.69
C ALA A 589 -19.36 11.14 -9.28
N PRO A 590 -20.35 11.53 -8.46
CA PRO A 590 -21.70 11.78 -8.97
C PRO A 590 -21.71 13.00 -9.88
N GLY A 591 -22.70 13.05 -10.78
CA GLY A 591 -22.95 14.23 -11.60
C GLY A 591 -23.48 15.42 -10.78
N PRO A 592 -23.90 16.51 -11.46
CA PRO A 592 -24.52 17.68 -10.82
C PRO A 592 -25.80 17.33 -10.02
N ASP A 593 -26.47 16.25 -10.41
CA ASP A 593 -27.62 15.65 -9.75
C ASP A 593 -27.28 15.07 -8.36
N GLY A 594 -26.05 14.62 -8.15
CA GLY A 594 -25.54 14.16 -6.85
C GLY A 594 -25.76 12.67 -6.57
N PHE A 595 -26.25 11.90 -7.54
CA PHE A 595 -26.40 10.44 -7.43
C PHE A 595 -25.23 9.71 -8.11
N SER A 596 -24.75 8.62 -7.50
CA SER A 596 -23.70 7.79 -8.08
C SER A 596 -24.27 6.52 -8.70
N PHE A 597 -23.47 5.79 -9.48
CA PHE A 597 -23.87 4.48 -9.98
C PHE A 597 -24.16 3.46 -8.86
N ALA A 598 -23.65 3.66 -7.63
CA ALA A 598 -24.06 2.85 -6.49
C ALA A 598 -25.55 3.02 -6.16
N PHE A 599 -26.06 4.26 -6.22
CA PHE A 599 -27.48 4.56 -6.01
C PHE A 599 -28.33 3.90 -7.10
N VAL A 600 -27.93 4.05 -8.37
CA VAL A 600 -28.66 3.47 -9.51
C VAL A 600 -28.68 1.93 -9.47
N LYS A 601 -27.57 1.28 -9.12
CA LYS A 601 -27.50 -0.18 -8.98
C LYS A 601 -28.34 -0.70 -7.83
N HIS A 602 -28.33 0.01 -6.70
CA HIS A 602 -29.08 -0.37 -5.50
C HIS A 602 -30.59 -0.24 -5.72
N HIS A 603 -31.03 0.86 -6.34
CA HIS A 603 -32.45 1.17 -6.61
C HIS A 603 -32.92 0.76 -8.00
N TRP A 604 -32.20 -0.17 -8.66
CA TRP A 604 -32.51 -0.56 -10.03
C TRP A 604 -33.98 -0.96 -10.20
N GLY A 605 -34.55 -1.72 -9.24
CA GLY A 605 -35.95 -2.15 -9.30
C GLY A 605 -36.98 -1.02 -9.31
N LEU A 606 -36.68 0.14 -8.70
CA LEU A 606 -37.56 1.32 -8.71
C LEU A 606 -37.33 2.19 -9.95
N LEU A 607 -36.07 2.29 -10.38
CA LEU A 607 -35.65 3.20 -11.44
C LEU A 607 -35.77 2.60 -12.84
N VAL A 608 -35.82 1.27 -12.96
CA VAL A 608 -35.68 0.56 -14.23
C VAL A 608 -36.75 0.96 -15.24
N ASP A 609 -38.01 1.14 -14.84
CA ASP A 609 -39.07 1.48 -15.80
C ASP A 609 -38.94 2.92 -16.30
N ASP A 610 -38.56 3.86 -15.42
CA ASP A 610 -38.27 5.24 -15.82
C ASP A 610 -36.98 5.33 -16.65
N ILE A 611 -35.94 4.54 -16.32
CA ILE A 611 -34.69 4.46 -17.08
C ILE A 611 -34.92 3.80 -18.43
N MET A 612 -35.71 2.73 -18.50
CA MET A 612 -36.05 2.05 -19.75
C MET A 612 -37.01 2.88 -20.59
N ARG A 613 -37.89 3.70 -20.00
CA ARG A 613 -38.66 4.72 -20.72
C ARG A 613 -37.75 5.84 -21.23
N LEU A 614 -36.76 6.26 -20.45
CA LEU A 614 -35.75 7.23 -20.88
C LEU A 614 -34.90 6.67 -22.03
N VAL A 615 -34.54 5.39 -21.96
CA VAL A 615 -33.76 4.66 -22.97
C VAL A 615 -34.64 4.28 -24.18
N SER A 616 -35.95 4.06 -24.02
CA SER A 616 -36.89 3.82 -25.11
C SER A 616 -37.38 5.12 -25.77
N MET A 617 -37.06 6.27 -25.19
CA MET A 617 -37.26 7.60 -25.78
C MET A 617 -35.96 8.20 -26.32
N VAL A 618 -34.85 7.44 -26.21
CA VAL A 618 -33.59 7.68 -26.89
C VAL A 618 -33.45 6.55 -27.88
N ASP A 619 -34.18 6.64 -28.99
CA ASP A 619 -33.94 5.73 -30.09
C ASP A 619 -32.48 5.91 -30.53
N GLU A 620 -31.75 4.78 -30.53
CA GLU A 620 -30.44 4.49 -31.13
C GLU A 620 -29.18 5.14 -30.54
N LEU A 621 -28.27 4.33 -29.94
CA LEU A 621 -26.80 4.55 -29.95
C LEU A 621 -25.89 3.45 -29.29
N VAL A 622 -25.34 2.55 -30.13
CA VAL A 622 -23.92 2.06 -30.29
C VAL A 622 -23.64 0.55 -30.14
N SER A 623 -22.95 0.00 -31.17
CA SER A 623 -22.48 -1.39 -31.39
C SER A 623 -20.94 -1.55 -31.23
N PRO A 624 -20.40 -2.76 -30.96
CA PRO A 624 -19.17 -2.98 -30.17
C PRO A 624 -17.88 -3.30 -30.95
N VAL A 625 -17.40 -2.42 -31.85
CA VAL A 625 -16.06 -2.61 -32.47
C VAL A 625 -15.43 -1.28 -32.93
N GLN A 626 -14.15 -1.07 -32.56
CA GLN A 626 -13.15 -0.02 -33.01
C GLN A 626 -12.85 1.14 -32.05
N SER A 627 -11.80 1.97 -32.20
CA SER A 627 -10.48 1.83 -32.88
C SER A 627 -9.31 2.53 -32.11
N VAL A 628 -9.63 3.26 -31.03
CA VAL A 628 -8.74 3.78 -29.99
C VAL A 628 -9.62 3.83 -28.72
N PHE A 629 -9.11 3.40 -27.56
CA PHE A 629 -9.87 2.65 -26.53
C PHE A 629 -10.22 1.19 -26.94
N ILE A 630 -9.56 0.63 -27.97
CA ILE A 630 -9.66 -0.81 -28.29
C ILE A 630 -8.84 -1.66 -27.33
N SER A 631 -9.38 -2.83 -27.00
CA SER A 631 -8.62 -4.00 -26.56
C SER A 631 -7.57 -4.44 -27.61
N GLY A 632 -6.33 -3.95 -27.51
CA GLY A 632 -5.20 -4.49 -28.28
C GLY A 632 -4.12 -3.52 -28.76
N ARG A 633 -4.30 -2.21 -28.60
CA ARG A 633 -3.26 -1.19 -28.92
C ARG A 633 -2.95 -0.36 -27.68
N GLN A 634 -1.67 -0.09 -27.42
CA GLN A 634 -1.19 0.67 -26.26
C GLN A 634 -0.72 2.07 -26.68
N ILE A 635 -0.84 3.05 -25.77
CA ILE A 635 -0.29 4.41 -25.95
C ILE A 635 1.21 4.38 -26.30
N LEU A 636 1.92 3.35 -25.87
CA LEU A 636 3.35 3.18 -26.13
C LEU A 636 3.67 2.71 -27.57
N ASP A 637 2.69 2.23 -28.34
CA ASP A 637 2.91 1.74 -29.71
C ASP A 637 3.30 2.89 -30.65
N GLY A 638 2.68 4.06 -30.50
CA GLY A 638 3.00 5.26 -31.30
C GLY A 638 4.42 5.78 -31.08
N PRO A 639 4.85 6.09 -29.84
CA PRO A 639 6.22 6.47 -29.53
C PRO A 639 7.26 5.40 -29.91
N LEU A 640 6.91 4.12 -29.81
CA LEU A 640 7.77 3.02 -30.22
C LEU A 640 7.97 2.99 -31.74
N MET A 641 6.90 3.08 -32.53
CA MET A 641 6.97 3.16 -33.99
C MET A 641 7.79 4.39 -34.44
N LEU A 642 7.53 5.56 -33.83
CA LEU A 642 8.26 6.78 -34.14
C LEU A 642 9.77 6.65 -33.85
N ASN A 643 10.15 5.99 -32.75
CA ASN A 643 11.54 5.73 -32.42
C ASN A 643 12.23 4.81 -33.44
N GLU A 644 11.55 3.76 -33.91
CA GLU A 644 12.10 2.86 -34.92
C GLU A 644 12.28 3.54 -36.28
N ILE A 645 11.28 4.33 -36.71
CA ILE A 645 11.35 5.09 -37.94
C ILE A 645 12.49 6.12 -37.85
N SER A 646 12.60 6.83 -36.74
CA SER A 646 13.67 7.82 -36.52
C SER A 646 15.06 7.17 -36.57
N LYS A 647 15.23 6.01 -35.94
CA LYS A 647 16.49 5.24 -35.99
C LYS A 647 16.80 4.77 -37.41
N TRP A 648 15.83 4.19 -38.12
CA TRP A 648 16.04 3.69 -39.48
C TRP A 648 16.44 4.80 -40.47
N TYR A 649 15.79 5.97 -40.39
CA TYR A 649 16.16 7.12 -41.24
C TYR A 649 17.56 7.66 -40.92
N LYS A 650 17.96 7.66 -39.64
CA LYS A 650 19.34 7.97 -39.22
C LYS A 650 20.34 6.96 -39.78
N ASP A 651 20.07 5.67 -39.64
CA ASP A 651 20.94 4.58 -40.10
C ASP A 651 21.08 4.59 -41.64
N LYS A 652 20.02 4.99 -42.37
CA LYS A 652 20.03 5.12 -43.84
C LYS A 652 20.46 6.50 -44.35
N LYS A 653 20.89 7.41 -43.47
CA LYS A 653 21.26 8.81 -43.81
C LYS A 653 20.21 9.55 -44.64
N LYS A 654 18.93 9.25 -44.42
CA LYS A 654 17.80 9.92 -45.11
C LYS A 654 17.27 11.07 -44.27
N ARG A 655 16.89 12.17 -44.93
CA ARG A 655 16.24 13.32 -44.28
C ARG A 655 14.78 12.97 -43.96
N MET A 656 14.34 13.30 -42.75
CA MET A 656 12.97 13.09 -42.27
C MET A 656 12.47 14.38 -41.62
N LEU A 657 11.26 14.78 -41.95
CA LEU A 657 10.52 15.83 -41.25
C LEU A 657 9.50 15.16 -40.33
N VAL A 658 9.50 15.53 -39.04
CA VAL A 658 8.51 15.07 -38.06
C VAL A 658 7.62 16.23 -37.69
N PHE A 659 6.33 16.12 -37.99
CA PHE A 659 5.33 17.13 -37.66
C PHE A 659 4.60 16.72 -36.38
N LYS A 660 4.81 17.47 -35.29
CA LYS A 660 4.14 17.24 -33.99
C LYS A 660 3.17 18.39 -33.75
N VAL A 661 1.88 18.10 -33.80
CA VAL A 661 0.79 19.04 -33.49
C VAL A 661 0.18 18.66 -32.15
N ASP A 662 -0.13 19.67 -31.34
CA ASP A 662 -0.92 19.51 -30.12
C ASP A 662 -2.17 20.40 -30.21
N PHE A 663 -3.31 19.88 -29.77
CA PHE A 663 -4.59 20.59 -29.84
C PHE A 663 -4.87 21.27 -28.51
N ALA A 664 -4.82 22.60 -28.50
CA ALA A 664 -5.18 23.37 -27.33
C ALA A 664 -6.64 23.11 -26.93
N LYS A 665 -6.85 22.45 -25.78
CA LYS A 665 -8.18 22.14 -25.22
C LYS A 665 -9.08 21.37 -26.22
N ALA A 666 -8.52 20.35 -26.87
CA ALA A 666 -9.10 19.61 -27.98
C ALA A 666 -10.58 19.21 -27.84
N TYR A 667 -11.00 18.78 -26.65
CA TYR A 667 -12.41 18.44 -26.39
C TYR A 667 -13.29 19.69 -26.34
N ASP A 668 -12.84 20.78 -25.70
CA ASP A 668 -13.65 21.98 -25.47
C ASP A 668 -13.83 22.82 -26.75
N SER A 669 -12.96 22.65 -27.74
CA SER A 669 -12.89 23.46 -28.96
C SER A 669 -13.55 22.84 -30.19
N LEU A 670 -13.99 21.58 -30.12
CA LEU A 670 -14.51 20.88 -31.30
C LEU A 670 -15.82 21.51 -31.79
N SER A 671 -15.86 21.90 -33.07
CA SER A 671 -17.10 22.35 -33.71
C SER A 671 -18.03 21.18 -34.00
N TRP A 672 -19.28 21.28 -33.54
CA TRP A 672 -20.30 20.27 -33.81
C TRP A 672 -20.67 20.22 -35.29
N ASP A 673 -20.75 21.38 -35.96
CA ASP A 673 -21.03 21.45 -37.40
C ASP A 673 -20.02 20.63 -38.21
N TYR A 674 -18.73 20.72 -37.85
CA TYR A 674 -17.65 19.94 -38.46
C TYR A 674 -17.77 18.44 -38.14
N LEU A 675 -18.00 18.08 -36.88
CA LEU A 675 -18.16 16.69 -36.46
C LEU A 675 -19.29 16.00 -37.23
N PHE A 676 -20.46 16.65 -37.34
CA PHE A 676 -21.60 16.08 -38.06
C PHE A 676 -21.34 15.93 -39.56
N GLU A 677 -20.58 16.85 -40.17
CA GLU A 677 -20.17 16.72 -41.56
C GLU A 677 -19.26 15.50 -41.79
N VAL A 678 -18.26 15.30 -40.92
CA VAL A 678 -17.35 14.15 -41.00
C VAL A 678 -18.13 12.84 -40.83
N MET A 679 -19.05 12.78 -39.86
CA MET A 679 -19.92 11.61 -39.67
C MET A 679 -20.79 11.32 -40.90
N ARG A 680 -21.41 12.34 -41.51
CA ARG A 680 -22.18 12.16 -42.76
C ARG A 680 -21.30 11.62 -43.89
N LYS A 681 -20.08 12.15 -44.06
CA LYS A 681 -19.11 11.68 -45.08
C LYS A 681 -18.64 10.23 -44.84
N MET A 682 -18.60 9.79 -43.58
CA MET A 682 -18.32 8.39 -43.19
C MET A 682 -19.51 7.44 -43.40
N GLY A 683 -20.67 7.94 -43.86
CA GLY A 683 -21.84 7.11 -44.16
C GLY A 683 -22.66 6.71 -42.94
N PHE A 684 -22.57 7.46 -41.83
CA PHE A 684 -23.51 7.34 -40.72
C PHE A 684 -24.91 7.78 -41.19
N GLY A 685 -25.96 7.08 -40.75
CA GLY A 685 -27.34 7.42 -41.05
C GLY A 685 -27.74 8.79 -40.48
N VAL A 686 -28.74 9.43 -41.09
CA VAL A 686 -29.22 10.76 -40.66
C VAL A 686 -29.77 10.69 -39.23
N GLU A 687 -30.56 9.66 -38.93
CA GLU A 687 -31.13 9.39 -37.59
C GLU A 687 -30.01 9.38 -36.53
N TRP A 688 -28.95 8.63 -36.77
CA TRP A 688 -27.79 8.54 -35.88
C TRP A 688 -27.06 9.87 -35.63
N VAL A 689 -26.88 10.66 -36.70
CA VAL A 689 -26.21 11.96 -36.60
C VAL A 689 -27.08 12.93 -35.80
N ASP A 690 -28.40 12.87 -35.97
CA ASP A 690 -29.35 13.70 -35.25
C ASP A 690 -29.47 13.31 -33.77
N LEU A 691 -29.22 12.05 -33.43
CA LEU A 691 -29.17 11.60 -32.04
C LEU A 691 -27.92 12.03 -31.30
N ILE A 692 -26.75 11.91 -31.93
CA ILE A 692 -25.53 12.50 -31.40
C ILE A 692 -25.72 14.01 -31.23
N ARG A 693 -26.37 14.66 -32.20
CA ARG A 693 -26.70 16.08 -32.12
C ARG A 693 -27.60 16.40 -30.93
N ALA A 694 -28.69 15.67 -30.74
CA ALA A 694 -29.60 15.87 -29.60
C ALA A 694 -28.88 15.66 -28.26
N CYS A 695 -27.98 14.67 -28.16
CA CYS A 695 -27.17 14.42 -26.96
C CYS A 695 -26.21 15.57 -26.63
N LEU A 696 -25.66 16.21 -27.66
CA LEU A 696 -24.77 17.36 -27.52
C LEU A 696 -25.54 18.65 -27.24
N GLU A 697 -26.61 18.94 -27.98
CA GLU A 697 -27.39 20.19 -27.90
C GLU A 697 -28.27 20.29 -26.64
N SER A 698 -28.75 19.16 -26.11
CA SER A 698 -29.51 19.13 -24.84
C SER A 698 -28.64 19.42 -23.59
N ALA A 699 -27.33 19.57 -23.77
CA ALA A 699 -26.39 19.78 -22.70
C ALA A 699 -26.42 21.21 -22.13
N SER A 700 -26.64 21.33 -20.81
CA SER A 700 -26.29 22.53 -20.04
C SER A 700 -25.09 22.30 -19.13
N ALA A 701 -24.37 23.37 -18.80
CA ALA A 701 -23.27 23.38 -17.85
C ALA A 701 -23.47 24.45 -16.77
N SER A 702 -22.94 24.18 -15.58
CA SER A 702 -22.74 25.19 -14.54
C SER A 702 -21.37 24.98 -13.89
N VAL A 703 -20.73 26.07 -13.48
CA VAL A 703 -19.41 26.06 -12.85
C VAL A 703 -19.58 26.11 -11.33
N LEU A 704 -18.93 25.21 -10.60
CA LEU A 704 -18.96 25.17 -9.14
C LEU A 704 -17.82 26.02 -8.56
N ILE A 705 -18.16 27.13 -7.89
CA ILE A 705 -17.20 28.04 -7.26
C ILE A 705 -17.34 27.94 -5.75
N ASN A 706 -16.26 27.50 -5.08
CA ASN A 706 -16.24 27.29 -3.63
C ASN A 706 -17.40 26.43 -3.09
N GLY A 707 -17.90 25.49 -3.91
CA GLY A 707 -19.02 24.61 -3.55
C GLY A 707 -20.42 25.12 -3.90
N SER A 708 -20.53 26.32 -4.47
CA SER A 708 -21.80 26.87 -4.96
C SER A 708 -21.81 26.90 -6.49
N PRO A 709 -22.86 26.41 -7.16
CA PRO A 709 -22.98 26.51 -8.61
C PRO A 709 -23.24 27.96 -9.05
N THR A 710 -22.84 28.27 -10.28
CA THR A 710 -23.27 29.43 -11.08
C THR A 710 -24.60 29.15 -11.77
N LYS A 711 -25.14 30.11 -12.53
CA LYS A 711 -26.30 29.87 -13.41
C LYS A 711 -25.94 28.81 -14.47
N GLU A 712 -26.93 28.03 -14.88
CA GLU A 712 -26.75 27.11 -16.01
C GLU A 712 -26.67 27.90 -17.33
N PHE A 713 -25.80 27.47 -18.24
CA PHE A 713 -25.71 27.97 -19.61
C PHE A 713 -25.70 26.80 -20.60
N PRO A 714 -26.23 26.98 -21.83
CA PRO A 714 -26.19 25.96 -22.87
C PRO A 714 -24.75 25.78 -23.40
N ILE A 715 -24.43 24.56 -23.80
CA ILE A 715 -23.19 24.26 -24.55
C ILE A 715 -23.53 24.32 -26.04
N GLU A 716 -22.70 24.96 -26.85
CA GLU A 716 -22.91 25.08 -28.30
C GLU A 716 -21.72 24.53 -29.12
N ARG A 717 -20.65 24.08 -28.44
CA ARG A 717 -19.48 23.42 -29.02
C ARG A 717 -18.74 22.57 -27.99
N GLY A 718 -17.90 21.66 -28.46
CA GLY A 718 -17.03 20.83 -27.65
C GLY A 718 -17.67 19.54 -27.14
N LEU A 719 -16.85 18.65 -26.59
CA LEU A 719 -17.19 17.33 -26.11
C LEU A 719 -16.93 17.23 -24.59
N ARG A 720 -17.73 16.45 -23.88
CA ARG A 720 -17.67 16.36 -22.41
C ARG A 720 -16.50 15.48 -21.98
N GLN A 721 -15.55 16.03 -21.24
CA GLN A 721 -14.45 15.22 -20.70
C GLN A 721 -14.96 14.28 -19.59
N GLY A 722 -14.70 12.98 -19.73
CA GLY A 722 -15.17 11.95 -18.80
C GLY A 722 -16.46 11.24 -19.24
N ASP A 723 -17.09 11.70 -20.32
CA ASP A 723 -18.15 10.97 -21.03
C ASP A 723 -17.53 9.82 -21.86
N PRO A 724 -18.06 8.58 -21.77
CA PRO A 724 -17.58 7.45 -22.57
C PRO A 724 -17.66 7.65 -24.08
N LEU A 725 -18.60 8.46 -24.59
CA LEU A 725 -18.81 8.67 -26.03
C LEU A 725 -17.87 9.71 -26.63
N SER A 726 -17.57 10.75 -25.85
CA SER A 726 -16.72 11.88 -26.27
C SER A 726 -15.36 11.48 -26.88
N PRO A 727 -14.61 10.49 -26.38
CA PRO A 727 -13.38 10.07 -27.05
C PRO A 727 -13.57 9.48 -28.45
N PHE A 728 -14.69 8.77 -28.69
CA PHE A 728 -15.00 8.21 -30.00
C PHE A 728 -15.35 9.32 -30.99
N LEU A 729 -16.20 10.27 -30.59
CA LEU A 729 -16.55 11.43 -31.41
C LEU A 729 -15.31 12.26 -31.76
N PHE A 730 -14.37 12.39 -30.83
CA PHE A 730 -13.09 13.06 -31.09
C PHE A 730 -12.25 12.33 -32.14
N ILE A 731 -12.18 10.99 -32.08
CA ILE A 731 -11.48 10.19 -33.10
C ILE A 731 -12.11 10.35 -34.48
N LEU A 732 -13.45 10.35 -34.57
CA LEU A 732 -14.15 10.59 -35.83
C LEU A 732 -13.80 11.96 -36.41
N ALA A 733 -13.82 13.01 -35.59
CA ALA A 733 -13.39 14.34 -36.04
C ALA A 733 -11.94 14.37 -36.54
N MET A 734 -11.03 13.63 -35.90
CA MET A 734 -9.62 13.54 -36.31
C MET A 734 -9.43 12.83 -37.67
N GLU A 735 -10.35 11.95 -38.07
CA GLU A 735 -10.32 11.29 -39.37
C GLU A 735 -10.41 12.30 -40.53
N GLY A 736 -11.15 13.40 -40.33
CA GLY A 736 -11.20 14.48 -41.32
C GLY A 736 -9.85 15.15 -41.56
N LEU A 737 -9.04 15.34 -40.51
CA LEU A 737 -7.67 15.84 -40.65
C LEU A 737 -6.77 14.81 -41.33
N HIS A 738 -6.93 13.52 -41.01
CA HIS A 738 -6.19 12.45 -41.66
C HIS A 738 -6.46 12.43 -43.17
N ALA A 739 -7.73 12.54 -43.59
CA ALA A 739 -8.12 12.58 -44.99
C ALA A 739 -7.55 13.79 -45.75
N LEU A 740 -7.42 14.95 -45.09
CA LEU A 740 -6.75 16.13 -45.66
C LEU A 740 -5.26 15.86 -45.91
N ILE A 741 -4.56 15.26 -44.94
CA ILE A 741 -3.15 14.90 -45.07
C ILE A 741 -2.95 13.87 -46.18
N ASP A 742 -3.81 12.86 -46.26
CA ASP A 742 -3.76 11.84 -47.30
C ASP A 742 -4.01 12.42 -48.69
N ASN A 743 -4.87 13.44 -48.80
CA ASN A 743 -5.10 14.14 -50.07
C ASN A 743 -3.84 14.89 -50.53
N GLU A 744 -3.17 15.62 -49.64
CA GLU A 744 -1.91 16.31 -49.94
C GLU A 744 -0.77 15.33 -50.32
N VAL A 745 -0.78 14.13 -49.71
CA VAL A 745 0.10 13.02 -50.10
C VAL A 745 -0.22 12.53 -51.52
N ARG A 746 -1.49 12.35 -51.87
CA ARG A 746 -1.92 11.93 -53.22
C ARG A 746 -1.58 12.96 -54.30
N LEU A 747 -1.69 14.25 -53.98
CA LEU A 747 -1.29 15.36 -54.86
C LEU A 747 0.23 15.46 -55.04
N GLY A 748 1.03 14.69 -54.29
CA GLY A 748 2.48 14.65 -54.40
C GLY A 748 3.21 15.74 -53.60
N ASN A 749 2.49 16.58 -52.85
CA ASN A 749 3.06 17.64 -52.02
C ASN A 749 3.87 17.07 -50.84
N PHE A 750 3.50 15.88 -50.35
CA PHE A 750 4.24 15.15 -49.32
C PHE A 750 4.49 13.70 -49.71
N LYS A 751 5.70 13.20 -49.44
CA LYS A 751 6.04 11.78 -49.56
C LYS A 751 5.83 11.08 -48.21
N PRO A 752 4.85 10.16 -48.09
CA PRO A 752 4.52 9.53 -46.82
C PRO A 752 5.61 8.54 -46.41
N CYS A 753 5.82 8.39 -45.11
CA CYS A 753 6.60 7.28 -44.57
C CYS A 753 5.67 6.06 -44.48
N ILE A 754 5.79 5.13 -45.44
CA ILE A 754 4.97 3.92 -45.46
C ILE A 754 5.55 2.92 -44.46
N VAL A 755 4.88 2.76 -43.32
CA VAL A 755 5.15 1.68 -42.39
C VAL A 755 4.26 0.52 -42.79
N GLY A 756 4.85 -0.58 -43.26
CA GLY A 756 4.11 -1.81 -43.56
C GLY A 756 3.29 -2.24 -42.34
N VAL A 757 1.97 -2.42 -42.55
CA VAL A 757 1.01 -2.83 -41.53
C VAL A 757 1.56 -4.01 -40.72
N ILE A 758 1.58 -3.89 -39.40
CA ILE A 758 2.03 -4.94 -38.44
C ILE A 758 0.98 -6.07 -38.33
N GLU A 759 0.34 -6.41 -39.44
CA GLU A 759 -0.63 -7.51 -39.53
C GLU A 759 -0.41 -8.26 -40.85
N LYS A 760 0.72 -8.96 -40.92
CA LYS A 760 0.77 -10.42 -41.17
C LYS A 760 2.23 -10.88 -41.16
N LYS A 761 2.60 -11.46 -40.01
CA LYS A 761 3.72 -12.39 -39.77
C LYS A 761 5.18 -11.90 -39.84
N VAL A 762 5.55 -10.78 -40.48
CA VAL A 762 6.98 -10.36 -40.51
C VAL A 762 7.13 -8.82 -40.47
N LEU A 763 8.07 -8.32 -39.65
CA LEU A 763 8.51 -6.91 -39.66
C LEU A 763 9.56 -6.69 -40.76
N PRO A 764 9.57 -5.54 -41.47
CA PRO A 764 10.59 -5.27 -42.50
C PRO A 764 12.01 -5.30 -41.89
N GLY A 765 12.92 -6.08 -42.50
CA GLY A 765 14.33 -6.13 -42.11
C GLY A 765 14.68 -7.07 -40.95
N SER A 766 13.80 -8.04 -40.64
CA SER A 766 13.98 -8.98 -39.54
C SER A 766 13.80 -10.42 -40.03
N SER A 767 14.82 -11.26 -39.90
CA SER A 767 14.72 -12.72 -40.11
C SER A 767 13.82 -13.45 -39.08
N ILE A 768 13.48 -12.78 -37.97
CA ILE A 768 12.77 -13.38 -36.82
C ILE A 768 11.24 -13.20 -36.93
N LYS A 769 10.50 -14.32 -36.98
CA LYS A 769 9.02 -14.36 -36.98
C LYS A 769 8.45 -13.91 -35.63
N THR A 770 7.40 -13.10 -35.65
CA THR A 770 6.70 -12.71 -34.41
C THR A 770 5.79 -13.85 -33.93
N ARG A 771 6.13 -14.46 -32.77
CA ARG A 771 5.38 -15.57 -32.18
C ARG A 771 4.31 -15.05 -31.23
N TRP A 772 3.06 -14.99 -31.69
CA TRP A 772 1.91 -14.62 -30.87
C TRP A 772 1.20 -15.87 -30.38
N ASN A 773 1.10 -16.04 -29.07
CA ASN A 773 0.37 -17.13 -28.44
C ASN A 773 -1.01 -16.64 -27.96
N LYS A 774 -2.08 -17.30 -28.43
CA LYS A 774 -3.47 -16.93 -28.12
C LYS A 774 -3.86 -17.21 -26.66
N PHE A 775 -3.15 -18.11 -25.98
CA PHE A 775 -3.45 -18.50 -24.60
C PHE A 775 -2.88 -17.55 -23.56
N ILE A 776 -1.92 -16.70 -23.91
CA ILE A 776 -1.32 -15.75 -22.97
C ILE A 776 -1.88 -14.34 -23.16
N PRO A 777 -1.95 -13.51 -22.09
CA PRO A 777 -2.40 -12.13 -22.21
C PRO A 777 -1.57 -11.32 -23.21
N LYS A 778 -2.21 -10.39 -23.94
CA LYS A 778 -1.52 -9.53 -24.93
C LYS A 778 -0.29 -8.81 -24.34
N LYS A 779 -0.37 -8.35 -23.09
CA LYS A 779 0.78 -7.74 -22.38
C LYS A 779 2.00 -8.66 -22.25
N VAL A 780 1.77 -9.96 -22.11
CA VAL A 780 2.83 -10.98 -22.00
C VAL A 780 3.40 -11.27 -23.38
N ASN A 781 2.57 -11.34 -24.41
CA ASN A 781 3.05 -11.43 -25.79
C ASN A 781 3.93 -10.21 -26.19
N VAL A 782 3.54 -8.99 -25.80
CA VAL A 782 4.37 -7.78 -26.02
C VAL A 782 5.68 -7.85 -25.26
N PHE A 783 5.65 -8.35 -24.01
CA PHE A 783 6.88 -8.64 -23.27
C PHE A 783 7.78 -9.63 -23.99
N MET A 784 7.21 -10.73 -24.52
CA MET A 784 7.95 -11.74 -25.27
C MET A 784 8.57 -11.15 -26.53
N TRP A 785 7.84 -10.31 -27.26
CA TRP A 785 8.40 -9.58 -28.40
C TRP A 785 9.59 -8.71 -28.00
N ARG A 786 9.50 -7.98 -26.88
CA ARG A 786 10.63 -7.18 -26.36
C ARG A 786 11.80 -8.03 -25.90
N LEU A 787 11.51 -9.21 -25.32
CA LEU A 787 12.51 -10.17 -24.90
C LEU A 787 13.30 -10.69 -26.10
N LEU A 788 12.62 -11.21 -27.12
CA LEU A 788 13.24 -11.76 -28.34
C LEU A 788 14.03 -10.71 -29.13
N ARG A 789 13.68 -9.42 -29.00
CA ARG A 789 14.40 -8.31 -29.65
C ARG A 789 15.52 -7.71 -28.81
N ASP A 790 15.77 -8.24 -27.61
CA ASP A 790 16.71 -7.68 -26.63
C ASP A 790 16.42 -6.19 -26.29
N ARG A 791 15.14 -5.86 -26.11
CA ARG A 791 14.64 -4.49 -25.83
C ARG A 791 14.10 -4.31 -24.42
N LEU A 792 14.36 -5.27 -23.55
CA LEU A 792 14.07 -5.13 -22.13
C LEU A 792 15.09 -4.18 -21.49
N PRO A 793 14.69 -3.34 -20.52
CA PRO A 793 15.57 -2.42 -19.81
C PRO A 793 16.45 -3.17 -18.79
N THR A 794 17.26 -4.11 -19.29
CA THR A 794 18.35 -4.74 -18.54
C THR A 794 19.43 -3.71 -18.27
N ARG A 795 20.26 -3.90 -17.24
CA ARG A 795 21.36 -2.94 -16.94
C ARG A 795 22.29 -2.78 -18.13
N ALA A 796 22.59 -3.86 -18.88
CA ALA A 796 23.36 -3.78 -20.13
C ALA A 796 22.72 -2.83 -21.16
N LYS A 797 21.40 -2.94 -21.41
CA LYS A 797 20.69 -2.09 -22.38
C LYS A 797 20.47 -0.66 -21.93
N LEU A 798 20.46 -0.40 -20.63
CA LEU A 798 20.34 0.96 -20.09
C LEU A 798 21.65 1.74 -20.28
N ILE A 799 22.81 1.09 -20.10
CA ILE A 799 24.12 1.70 -20.38
C ILE A 799 24.29 2.02 -21.86
N GLU A 800 23.92 1.09 -22.75
CA GLU A 800 23.97 1.32 -24.21
C GLU A 800 23.15 2.56 -24.62
N LYS A 801 22.13 2.91 -23.84
CA LYS A 801 21.27 4.09 -24.03
C LYS A 801 21.78 5.36 -23.32
N GLY A 802 23.00 5.33 -22.77
CA GLY A 802 23.62 6.46 -22.08
C GLY A 802 23.06 6.74 -20.69
N ILE A 803 22.37 5.78 -20.06
CA ILE A 803 21.85 5.93 -18.69
C ILE A 803 22.93 5.46 -17.71
N PRO A 804 23.50 6.34 -16.86
CA PRO A 804 24.54 5.96 -15.92
C PRO A 804 23.95 5.10 -14.79
N LEU A 805 24.54 3.92 -14.56
CA LEU A 805 24.14 2.99 -13.49
C LEU A 805 25.35 2.66 -12.60
N LEU A 806 25.14 2.72 -11.28
CA LEU A 806 26.19 2.46 -10.27
C LEU A 806 26.50 0.96 -10.09
N ASN A 807 25.58 0.07 -10.46
CA ASN A 807 25.74 -1.38 -10.36
C ASN A 807 25.18 -2.03 -11.63
N LEU A 808 26.01 -2.84 -12.28
CA LEU A 808 25.72 -3.50 -13.55
C LEU A 808 25.39 -4.99 -13.39
N SER A 809 25.66 -5.56 -12.21
CA SER A 809 25.48 -6.97 -11.94
C SER A 809 24.01 -7.38 -12.01
N CYS A 810 23.77 -8.65 -12.27
CA CYS A 810 22.46 -9.27 -12.28
C CYS A 810 21.78 -9.06 -10.94
N VAL A 811 20.53 -8.63 -10.99
CA VAL A 811 19.72 -8.37 -9.80
C VAL A 811 19.47 -9.65 -8.98
N PHE A 812 19.67 -10.83 -9.57
CA PHE A 812 19.40 -12.11 -8.94
C PHE A 812 20.62 -12.80 -8.34
N CYS A 813 21.72 -12.95 -9.10
CA CYS A 813 22.93 -13.58 -8.57
C CYS A 813 23.95 -12.57 -8.05
N GLY A 814 23.90 -11.31 -8.47
CA GLY A 814 24.90 -10.29 -8.11
C GLY A 814 26.28 -10.46 -8.77
N GLU A 815 26.50 -11.53 -9.53
CA GLU A 815 27.84 -11.96 -9.97
C GLU A 815 28.19 -11.62 -11.43
N SER A 816 27.22 -11.50 -12.33
CA SER A 816 27.47 -11.26 -13.77
C SER A 816 26.71 -10.06 -14.30
N LEU A 817 27.13 -9.45 -15.43
CA LEU A 817 26.38 -8.35 -16.06
C LEU A 817 24.91 -8.73 -16.31
N GLU A 818 23.97 -7.87 -15.88
CA GLU A 818 22.55 -8.08 -16.17
C GLU A 818 22.25 -7.85 -17.65
N SER A 819 22.32 -8.92 -18.42
CA SER A 819 21.92 -8.99 -19.82
C SER A 819 20.67 -9.86 -19.98
N ARG A 820 20.03 -9.82 -21.17
CA ARG A 820 18.93 -10.73 -21.50
C ARG A 820 19.34 -12.19 -21.33
N MET A 821 20.47 -12.57 -21.91
CA MET A 821 21.02 -13.93 -21.83
C MET A 821 21.24 -14.33 -20.38
N HIS A 822 21.85 -13.45 -19.58
CA HIS A 822 22.12 -13.80 -18.21
C HIS A 822 20.82 -13.95 -17.38
N VAL A 823 19.86 -13.02 -17.49
CA VAL A 823 18.63 -13.05 -16.68
C VAL A 823 17.77 -14.29 -16.97
N PHE A 824 17.59 -14.65 -18.23
CA PHE A 824 16.62 -15.68 -18.62
C PHE A 824 17.23 -17.07 -18.83
N GLU A 825 18.55 -17.16 -19.01
CA GLU A 825 19.26 -18.41 -19.29
C GLU A 825 20.36 -18.68 -18.25
N ALA A 826 21.43 -17.89 -18.24
CA ALA A 826 22.64 -18.24 -17.51
C ALA A 826 22.58 -18.04 -15.98
N CYS A 827 21.59 -17.29 -15.47
CA CYS A 827 21.46 -17.05 -14.03
C CYS A 827 21.11 -18.34 -13.28
N SER A 828 22.00 -18.73 -12.36
CA SER A 828 21.90 -19.95 -11.55
C SER A 828 20.59 -20.04 -10.74
N LYS A 829 20.05 -18.89 -10.31
CA LYS A 829 18.80 -18.81 -9.51
C LYS A 829 17.53 -19.28 -10.26
N PHE A 830 17.53 -19.29 -11.60
CA PHE A 830 16.35 -19.70 -12.39
C PHE A 830 16.47 -21.06 -13.05
N ARG A 831 17.63 -21.72 -12.91
CA ARG A 831 17.81 -23.10 -13.37
C ARG A 831 16.77 -24.02 -12.74
N GLU A 832 16.60 -23.91 -11.42
CA GLU A 832 15.64 -24.72 -10.67
C GLU A 832 14.17 -24.48 -11.09
N VAL A 833 13.79 -23.24 -11.44
CA VAL A 833 12.44 -22.93 -11.95
C VAL A 833 12.19 -23.64 -13.28
N ARG A 834 13.16 -23.59 -14.20
CA ARG A 834 13.05 -24.25 -15.50
C ARG A 834 12.95 -25.76 -15.35
N ASP A 835 13.74 -26.34 -14.44
CA ASP A 835 13.71 -27.78 -14.16
C ASP A 835 12.37 -28.21 -13.55
N LYS A 836 11.80 -27.41 -12.64
CA LYS A 836 10.45 -27.66 -12.07
C LYS A 836 9.37 -27.59 -13.14
N VAL A 837 9.39 -26.59 -14.03
CA VAL A 837 8.43 -26.49 -15.14
C VAL A 837 8.59 -27.64 -16.13
N ARG A 838 9.82 -28.05 -16.45
CA ARG A 838 10.09 -29.21 -17.30
C ARG A 838 9.50 -30.49 -16.72
N ARG A 839 9.76 -30.78 -15.44
CA ARG A 839 9.24 -31.97 -14.76
C ARG A 839 7.71 -31.95 -14.65
N TRP A 840 7.13 -30.79 -14.35
CA TRP A 840 5.68 -30.63 -14.26
C TRP A 840 4.96 -30.88 -15.60
N LEU A 841 5.57 -30.50 -16.72
CA LEU A 841 5.02 -30.76 -18.05
C LEU A 841 5.42 -32.13 -18.63
N ASP A 842 6.24 -32.91 -17.92
CA ASP A 842 6.80 -34.19 -18.41
C ASP A 842 7.45 -34.07 -19.81
N LEU A 843 8.29 -33.05 -20.00
CA LEU A 843 8.96 -32.79 -21.27
C LEU A 843 10.34 -33.47 -21.37
N GLY A 844 10.60 -34.13 -22.50
CA GLY A 844 11.88 -34.75 -22.84
C GLY A 844 13.01 -33.77 -23.16
N PHE A 845 12.71 -32.49 -23.38
CA PHE A 845 13.67 -31.40 -23.61
C PHE A 845 13.56 -30.34 -22.51
N ASP A 846 14.64 -29.59 -22.26
CA ASP A 846 14.63 -28.50 -21.28
C ASP A 846 14.31 -27.13 -21.91
N PHE A 847 14.07 -26.16 -21.05
CA PHE A 847 13.93 -24.76 -21.44
C PHE A 847 15.29 -24.02 -21.39
N SER A 848 16.39 -24.73 -21.63
CA SER A 848 17.73 -24.13 -21.64
C SER A 848 18.06 -23.53 -23.01
N GLY A 849 18.86 -22.47 -23.02
CA GLY A 849 19.21 -21.72 -24.24
C GLY A 849 18.42 -20.42 -24.43
N ASP A 850 18.77 -19.69 -25.49
CA ASP A 850 18.12 -18.44 -25.88
C ASP A 850 16.60 -18.66 -25.99
N PRO A 851 15.76 -17.76 -25.43
CA PRO A 851 14.31 -17.84 -25.57
C PRO A 851 13.81 -18.07 -27.00
N GLU A 852 14.52 -17.61 -28.02
CA GLU A 852 14.21 -17.88 -29.42
C GLU A 852 14.43 -19.36 -29.79
N VAL A 853 15.59 -19.91 -29.43
CA VAL A 853 15.96 -21.31 -29.68
C VAL A 853 15.01 -22.25 -28.94
N VAL A 854 14.66 -21.93 -27.69
CA VAL A 854 13.70 -22.71 -26.90
C VAL A 854 12.33 -22.75 -27.57
N LEU A 855 11.86 -21.62 -28.12
CA LEU A 855 10.59 -21.58 -28.84
C LEU A 855 10.66 -22.37 -30.15
N ASP A 856 11.80 -22.37 -30.86
CA ASP A 856 12.00 -23.21 -32.05
C ASP A 856 11.99 -24.69 -31.73
N SER A 857 12.62 -25.10 -30.63
CA SER A 857 12.58 -26.49 -30.15
C SER A 857 11.14 -26.94 -29.83
N ILE A 858 10.32 -26.07 -29.23
CA ILE A 858 8.90 -26.36 -28.96
C ILE A 858 8.11 -26.49 -30.26
N ASP A 859 8.35 -25.60 -31.23
CA ASP A 859 7.66 -25.61 -32.52
C ASP A 859 8.04 -26.86 -33.35
N ASN A 860 9.27 -27.35 -33.22
CA ASN A 860 9.79 -28.53 -33.90
C ASN A 860 9.53 -29.85 -33.16
N ALA A 861 9.08 -29.82 -31.90
CA ALA A 861 8.81 -31.04 -31.13
C ALA A 861 7.73 -31.92 -31.78
N HIS A 862 7.86 -33.24 -31.71
CA HIS A 862 6.88 -34.19 -32.27
C HIS A 862 5.66 -34.40 -31.35
N ILE A 863 4.96 -33.32 -30.99
CA ILE A 863 3.74 -33.33 -30.16
C ILE A 863 2.55 -32.65 -30.88
N LEU A 864 1.32 -32.95 -30.44
CA LEU A 864 0.11 -32.33 -31.01
C LEU A 864 0.16 -30.80 -30.97
N LYS A 865 -0.35 -30.13 -32.01
CA LYS A 865 -0.33 -28.66 -32.14
C LYS A 865 -0.89 -27.93 -30.92
N ARG A 866 -1.98 -28.45 -30.33
CA ARG A 866 -2.60 -27.88 -29.11
C ARG A 866 -1.68 -27.98 -27.89
N LYS A 867 -0.89 -29.06 -27.78
CA LYS A 867 0.14 -29.24 -26.75
C LYS A 867 1.30 -28.26 -26.96
N LYS A 868 1.76 -28.06 -28.20
CA LYS A 868 2.78 -27.04 -28.53
C LYS A 868 2.37 -25.64 -28.08
N GLU A 869 1.14 -25.24 -28.41
CA GLU A 869 0.63 -23.92 -28.04
C GLU A 869 0.51 -23.75 -26.51
N LEU A 870 0.15 -24.81 -25.76
CA LEU A 870 0.18 -24.78 -24.29
C LEU A 870 1.61 -24.65 -23.75
N VAL A 871 2.54 -25.50 -24.19
CA VAL A 871 3.93 -25.49 -23.74
C VAL A 871 4.58 -24.14 -24.01
N ASN A 872 4.35 -23.57 -25.19
CA ASN A 872 4.76 -22.23 -25.56
C ASN A 872 4.16 -21.17 -24.60
N GLY A 873 2.88 -21.31 -24.24
CA GLY A 873 2.20 -20.39 -23.31
C GLY A 873 2.76 -20.46 -21.88
N VAL A 874 3.09 -21.67 -21.41
CA VAL A 874 3.73 -21.89 -20.11
C VAL A 874 5.15 -21.33 -20.10
N ALA A 875 5.95 -21.55 -21.16
CA ALA A 875 7.29 -20.96 -21.31
C ALA A 875 7.24 -19.42 -21.26
N CYS A 876 6.30 -18.81 -21.96
CA CYS A 876 6.07 -17.37 -21.92
C CYS A 876 5.66 -16.87 -20.52
N CYS A 877 4.83 -17.64 -19.81
CA CYS A 877 4.44 -17.35 -18.43
C CYS A 877 5.64 -17.41 -17.47
N MET A 878 6.53 -18.39 -17.66
CA MET A 878 7.77 -18.53 -16.90
C MET A 878 8.67 -17.31 -17.06
N TRP A 879 9.02 -16.93 -18.29
CA TRP A 879 9.86 -15.74 -18.52
C TRP A 879 9.19 -14.45 -18.00
N TRP A 880 7.87 -14.33 -18.12
CA TRP A 880 7.15 -13.21 -17.51
C TRP A 880 7.24 -13.18 -15.98
N ALA A 881 7.11 -14.32 -15.33
CA ALA A 881 7.22 -14.45 -13.88
C ALA A 881 8.64 -14.10 -13.40
N ILE A 882 9.67 -14.54 -14.12
CA ILE A 882 11.08 -14.17 -13.88
C ILE A 882 11.26 -12.66 -14.02
N TRP A 883 10.76 -12.05 -15.08
CA TRP A 883 10.88 -10.60 -15.29
C TRP A 883 10.14 -9.77 -14.23
N LYS A 884 8.95 -10.21 -13.79
CA LYS A 884 8.19 -9.57 -12.72
C LYS A 884 8.93 -9.67 -11.38
N SER A 885 9.51 -10.81 -11.10
CA SER A 885 10.36 -11.07 -9.93
C SER A 885 11.56 -10.12 -9.91
N ARG A 886 12.27 -9.98 -11.04
CA ARG A 886 13.36 -9.01 -11.21
C ARG A 886 12.93 -7.61 -10.81
N ASN A 887 11.83 -7.13 -11.38
CA ASN A 887 11.36 -5.76 -11.14
C ASN A 887 10.93 -5.53 -9.68
N LYS A 888 10.47 -6.58 -8.98
CA LYS A 888 10.16 -6.50 -7.55
C LYS A 888 11.41 -6.32 -6.69
N ILE A 889 12.52 -6.99 -7.04
CA ILE A 889 13.82 -6.78 -6.35
C ILE A 889 14.32 -5.36 -6.63
N VAL A 890 14.32 -4.92 -7.90
CA VAL A 890 14.80 -3.58 -8.28
C VAL A 890 14.07 -2.45 -7.56
N ASN A 891 12.74 -2.57 -7.38
CA ASN A 891 11.95 -1.50 -6.81
C ASN A 891 11.86 -1.55 -5.27
N ASN A 892 11.85 -2.75 -4.67
CA ASN A 892 11.44 -2.92 -3.27
C ASN A 892 12.43 -3.74 -2.41
N ASN A 893 13.59 -4.19 -2.91
CA ASN A 893 14.59 -4.98 -2.17
C ASN A 893 14.01 -6.22 -1.44
N ASN A 894 13.04 -6.92 -2.03
CA ASN A 894 12.47 -8.15 -1.47
C ASN A 894 13.27 -9.39 -1.86
N ASP A 895 13.45 -10.33 -0.93
CA ASP A 895 13.91 -11.69 -1.24
C ASP A 895 12.88 -12.45 -2.06
N ILE A 896 13.37 -13.36 -2.90
CA ILE A 896 12.54 -14.18 -3.80
C ILE A 896 12.76 -15.65 -3.49
N ASP A 897 11.66 -16.30 -3.12
CA ASP A 897 11.59 -17.75 -3.01
C ASP A 897 11.24 -18.39 -4.37
N VAL A 898 12.05 -19.36 -4.80
CA VAL A 898 11.89 -20.09 -6.07
C VAL A 898 10.56 -20.84 -6.13
N PHE A 899 10.09 -21.40 -5.00
CA PHE A 899 8.81 -22.11 -4.92
C PHE A 899 7.64 -21.16 -5.20
N SER A 900 7.68 -19.94 -4.65
CA SER A 900 6.68 -18.91 -4.93
C SER A 900 6.57 -18.53 -6.42
N ILE A 901 7.67 -18.59 -7.19
CA ILE A 901 7.64 -18.29 -8.63
C ILE A 901 6.97 -19.42 -9.41
N PHE A 902 7.27 -20.67 -9.07
CA PHE A 902 6.65 -21.82 -9.71
C PHE A 902 5.13 -21.83 -9.49
N ASP A 903 4.66 -21.58 -8.26
CA ASP A 903 3.23 -21.44 -7.96
C ASP A 903 2.56 -20.33 -8.76
N VAL A 904 3.25 -19.20 -8.95
CA VAL A 904 2.76 -18.11 -9.79
C VAL A 904 2.66 -18.57 -11.25
N ILE A 905 3.61 -19.34 -11.76
CA ILE A 905 3.59 -19.86 -13.14
C ILE A 905 2.40 -20.81 -13.32
N VAL A 906 2.23 -21.80 -12.43
CA VAL A 906 1.14 -22.78 -12.48
C VAL A 906 -0.21 -22.07 -12.42
N ARG A 907 -0.42 -21.18 -11.45
CA ARG A 907 -1.67 -20.43 -11.28
C ARG A 907 -1.96 -19.46 -12.42
N CYS A 908 -0.96 -18.72 -12.89
CA CYS A 908 -1.17 -17.75 -13.97
C CYS A 908 -1.43 -18.46 -15.30
N SER A 909 -0.66 -19.48 -15.64
CA SER A 909 -0.85 -20.26 -16.86
C SER A 909 -2.22 -20.94 -16.89
N PHE A 910 -2.69 -21.52 -15.77
CA PHE A 910 -4.05 -22.07 -15.65
C PHE A 910 -5.14 -21.04 -15.93
N ASN A 911 -5.09 -19.91 -15.23
CA ASN A 911 -6.07 -18.83 -15.40
C ASN A 911 -6.06 -18.26 -16.81
N TRP A 912 -4.87 -18.13 -17.42
CA TRP A 912 -4.75 -17.60 -18.77
C TRP A 912 -5.31 -18.57 -19.81
N PHE A 913 -5.03 -19.86 -19.62
CA PHE A 913 -5.54 -20.94 -20.47
C PHE A 913 -7.06 -21.05 -20.39
N LEU A 914 -7.65 -21.16 -19.19
CA LEU A 914 -9.11 -21.26 -19.00
C LEU A 914 -9.86 -20.04 -19.52
N SER A 915 -9.39 -18.83 -19.19
CA SER A 915 -10.09 -17.60 -19.61
C SER A 915 -10.10 -17.37 -21.12
N ARG A 916 -9.24 -18.06 -21.89
CA ARG A 916 -9.07 -17.86 -23.34
C ARG A 916 -9.37 -19.11 -24.16
N ASN A 917 -9.66 -20.23 -23.52
CA ASN A 917 -10.02 -21.48 -24.17
C ASN A 917 -11.44 -21.91 -23.74
N LYS A 918 -12.44 -21.48 -24.52
CA LYS A 918 -13.87 -21.73 -24.24
C LYS A 918 -14.32 -23.19 -24.44
N PHE A 919 -13.42 -24.07 -24.89
CA PHE A 919 -13.74 -25.43 -25.34
C PHE A 919 -12.92 -26.51 -24.61
N CYS A 920 -12.53 -26.27 -23.36
CA CYS A 920 -11.72 -27.20 -22.59
C CYS A 920 -12.23 -27.32 -21.15
N ASN A 921 -12.84 -28.46 -20.80
CA ASN A 921 -13.27 -28.81 -19.45
C ASN A 921 -12.07 -29.30 -18.61
N MET A 922 -11.02 -28.48 -18.50
CA MET A 922 -9.85 -28.82 -17.69
C MET A 922 -10.03 -28.31 -16.25
N SER A 923 -10.10 -29.22 -15.29
CA SER A 923 -10.20 -28.88 -13.87
C SER A 923 -8.85 -28.39 -13.33
N SER A 924 -8.87 -27.73 -12.17
CA SER A 924 -7.64 -27.30 -11.49
C SER A 924 -6.80 -28.47 -11.00
N SER A 925 -7.42 -29.61 -10.66
CA SER A 925 -6.70 -30.82 -10.25
C SER A 925 -5.88 -31.40 -11.40
N ASN A 926 -6.47 -31.50 -12.59
CA ASN A 926 -5.82 -32.04 -13.78
C ASN A 926 -4.64 -31.16 -14.23
N TRP A 927 -4.77 -29.84 -14.05
CA TRP A 927 -3.69 -28.89 -14.35
C TRP A 927 -2.52 -28.97 -13.37
N LEU A 928 -2.78 -29.24 -12.09
CA LEU A 928 -1.74 -29.37 -11.07
C LEU A 928 -0.89 -30.63 -11.26
N GLU A 929 -1.48 -31.71 -11.76
CA GLU A 929 -0.79 -32.97 -12.01
C GLU A 929 0.13 -32.88 -13.23
N CYS A 930 -0.43 -32.80 -14.44
CA CYS A 930 0.30 -32.48 -15.66
C CYS A 930 -0.71 -32.06 -16.74
N PRO A 931 -0.71 -30.79 -17.20
CA PRO A 931 -1.69 -30.31 -18.16
C PRO A 931 -1.56 -30.97 -19.54
N LEU A 932 -0.44 -31.63 -19.85
CA LEU A 932 -0.24 -32.34 -21.11
C LEU A 932 -0.86 -33.74 -21.14
N LEU A 933 -1.19 -34.35 -20.00
CA LEU A 933 -1.88 -35.64 -19.94
C LEU A 933 -3.37 -35.51 -20.29
N TYR A 934 -3.95 -34.33 -20.05
CA TYR A 934 -5.39 -34.07 -20.15
C TYR A 934 -5.77 -33.21 -21.38
N LEU A 935 -4.83 -33.03 -22.31
CA LEU A 935 -4.98 -32.41 -23.64
C LEU A 935 -4.62 -33.39 -24.74
#